data_AF-A0A2E7WRQ2-F1
#
_entry.id   AF-A0A2E7WRQ2-F1
#
_cell.length_a   1.000
_cell.length_b   1.000
_cell.length_c   1.000
_cell.angle_alpha   90.00
_cell.angle_beta   90.00
_cell.angle_gamma   90.00
#
_symmetry.space_group_name_H-M   'P 1'
#
loop_
_entity.id
_entity.type
_entity.pdbx_description
1 polymer ?
#
loop_
_entity_poly.entity_id
_entity_poly.type
_entity_poly.pdbx_seq_one_letter_code
_entity_poly.pdbx_strand_id
1 'polypeptide(L)'
;MRQPLVLLLGFIVLVGCAVTSQSETPVDQIGVPTQEASSVVPEQSGCLWTHPPKEQDPPVGELLPAGEPLGRDDMRMRPGFLGRLLVPEAWVVEHDGQCTETQSIMWVNPLNERERVAHRVGRLDVDELSPARDATRSINGLLSEVADYYAAGETVRITEPVLCRFDFELEAEGGYITAGTWLDLGDAYAVASISVAVDTPVIDNFQNQFKSGLGWSARDFDDYGPGPRRCHAFSETVVDRFGPVGSMFSYRPDGPDPLNSQIDNTCLGHLGDYPERVQLTDGSWEADTDDIKDIYANRRVWKHPGGSPALNATNVEVVRIAYADLLPESEGDPVLEIIIGVVCNANEGVHADIQVLSSSNSGLERIGLPIDGFFAGLSSTSDLDSSHSIGVLNLERLHVARPWIFEWGFDHVDGTTLCCVTDRYSYPIEWQDGAWSLVDEDIEPENTVGESAVFESLLQVNPSLDGCYYSDLGYHVPGPFREGGGDNISMSCEFKPDGSRPTFEIDIDYPLRVRAGVADPVDDHVRAAVKKHLDQRLSEDLGEAIYYGPNGTVLPSQLFIEGEVTFRSDRLYSVALPVYYYWPGAAHGDNAAETVNVDLQTGELLELADLFDPSTEWLPALLEAVDAAAELNYPRCGWGPSETNPGSRIKRFNITPTHLRIYLGLAPNACRVQPVQVGYSDLADYLDSEFLDHLSTTQTAGVAG
;
A
#
# COMPACT_ATOMS: atom_id res chain seq x y z
N MET A 1 -7.25 19.15 -65.24
CA MET A 1 -8.62 18.70 -65.58
C MET A 1 -9.25 18.24 -64.28
N ARG A 2 -10.34 18.77 -63.71
CA ARG A 2 -11.30 19.83 -64.02
C ARG A 2 -11.67 20.48 -62.66
N GLN A 3 -11.59 21.81 -62.58
CA GLN A 3 -12.54 22.66 -61.83
C GLN A 3 -13.83 22.83 -62.71
N PRO A 4 -14.87 23.59 -62.31
CA PRO A 4 -15.57 23.78 -61.03
C PRO A 4 -17.12 23.68 -61.23
N LEU A 5 -17.93 23.98 -60.21
CA LEU A 5 -19.26 24.60 -60.42
C LEU A 5 -19.60 25.61 -59.32
N VAL A 6 -20.10 26.75 -59.79
CA VAL A 6 -20.51 27.99 -59.09
C VAL A 6 -22.02 28.18 -59.30
N LEU A 7 -22.73 28.72 -58.31
CA LEU A 7 -24.02 29.44 -58.37
C LEU A 7 -24.26 30.01 -56.95
N LEU A 8 -24.15 31.28 -56.57
CA LEU A 8 -24.49 32.63 -57.09
C LEU A 8 -25.96 33.04 -56.89
N LEU A 9 -26.13 34.17 -56.19
CA LEU A 9 -27.21 35.19 -56.16
C LEU A 9 -28.07 35.26 -54.87
N GLY A 10 -28.32 36.43 -54.26
CA GLY A 10 -28.21 37.77 -54.84
C GLY A 10 -28.18 38.95 -53.85
N PHE A 11 -27.83 40.09 -54.45
CA PHE A 11 -27.82 41.47 -53.95
C PHE A 11 -29.22 42.10 -53.97
N ILE A 12 -29.55 42.95 -52.99
CA ILE A 12 -30.26 44.24 -53.20
C ILE A 12 -29.71 45.29 -52.22
N VAL A 13 -29.37 46.46 -52.78
CA VAL A 13 -28.93 47.73 -52.16
C VAL A 13 -30.15 48.57 -51.77
N LEU A 14 -30.06 49.40 -50.72
CA LEU A 14 -30.66 50.75 -50.71
C LEU A 14 -30.05 51.65 -49.62
N VAL A 15 -29.34 52.68 -50.07
CA VAL A 15 -28.99 53.91 -49.34
C VAL A 15 -30.11 54.93 -49.60
N GLY A 16 -30.55 55.67 -48.58
CA GLY A 16 -31.49 56.78 -48.69
C GLY A 16 -31.29 57.80 -47.56
N CYS A 17 -31.16 59.06 -47.95
CA CYS A 17 -30.64 60.19 -47.17
C CYS A 17 -31.65 60.87 -46.21
N ALA A 18 -31.09 61.46 -45.14
CA ALA A 18 -31.30 62.77 -44.49
C ALA A 18 -32.72 63.39 -44.38
N VAL A 19 -33.02 63.97 -43.19
CA VAL A 19 -33.22 65.42 -42.96
C VAL A 19 -33.36 65.71 -41.44
N THR A 20 -32.87 66.89 -41.09
CA THR A 20 -32.53 67.58 -39.84
C THR A 20 -33.67 68.15 -38.96
N SER A 21 -33.40 68.33 -37.66
CA SER A 21 -33.51 69.61 -36.89
C SER A 21 -32.82 69.41 -35.51
N GLN A 22 -31.72 70.09 -35.14
CA GLN A 22 -31.58 71.45 -34.56
C GLN A 22 -32.59 71.73 -33.44
N SER A 23 -32.29 72.27 -32.25
CA SER A 23 -31.16 73.02 -31.64
C SER A 23 -31.29 72.82 -30.10
N GLU A 24 -30.35 73.07 -29.18
CA GLU A 24 -29.57 74.27 -28.84
C GLU A 24 -28.65 73.92 -27.65
N THR A 25 -27.42 74.45 -27.63
CA THR A 25 -26.52 74.62 -26.47
C THR A 25 -26.37 76.14 -26.24
N PRO A 26 -25.56 76.70 -25.29
CA PRO A 26 -24.80 76.17 -24.14
C PRO A 26 -24.95 77.02 -22.85
N VAL A 27 -24.48 76.55 -21.68
CA VAL A 27 -23.84 77.44 -20.68
C VAL A 27 -22.70 76.71 -19.96
N ASP A 28 -21.60 77.45 -19.87
CA ASP A 28 -20.25 77.18 -19.38
C ASP A 28 -20.12 77.07 -17.84
N GLN A 29 -19.11 76.28 -17.45
CA GLN A 29 -18.06 76.59 -16.45
C GLN A 29 -18.20 76.33 -14.92
N ILE A 30 -17.17 75.59 -14.48
CA ILE A 30 -16.34 75.69 -13.25
C ILE A 30 -16.81 74.95 -12.00
N GLY A 31 -15.95 74.02 -11.54
CA GLY A 31 -15.80 73.73 -10.12
C GLY A 31 -15.53 72.27 -9.77
N VAL A 32 -14.31 71.78 -10.06
CA VAL A 32 -13.74 70.68 -9.26
C VAL A 32 -13.27 71.28 -7.92
N PRO A 33 -13.60 70.63 -6.80
CA PRO A 33 -12.54 70.25 -5.89
C PRO A 33 -12.58 68.75 -5.62
N THR A 34 -11.40 68.16 -5.79
CA THR A 34 -10.92 66.89 -5.27
C THR A 34 -11.45 66.67 -3.86
N GLN A 35 -12.26 65.63 -3.67
CA GLN A 35 -12.51 65.07 -2.36
C GLN A 35 -11.91 63.68 -2.37
N GLU A 36 -10.72 63.57 -1.78
CA GLU A 36 -10.17 62.30 -1.30
C GLU A 36 -11.20 61.69 -0.35
N ALA A 37 -12.02 60.78 -0.87
CA ALA A 37 -12.71 59.82 -0.03
C ALA A 37 -11.69 58.72 0.29
N SER A 38 -10.84 58.99 1.27
CA SER A 38 -10.26 57.93 2.08
C SER A 38 -11.43 57.24 2.77
N SER A 39 -11.99 56.20 2.12
CA SER A 39 -12.79 55.22 2.81
C SER A 39 -11.81 54.41 3.64
N VAL A 40 -11.66 54.81 4.91
CA VAL A 40 -11.15 53.93 5.95
C VAL A 40 -12.04 52.70 5.93
N VAL A 41 -11.54 51.63 5.30
CA VAL A 41 -12.07 50.27 5.46
C VAL A 41 -12.08 50.04 6.98
N PRO A 42 -13.20 49.61 7.58
CA PRO A 42 -13.21 49.34 9.01
C PRO A 42 -12.10 48.31 9.28
N GLU A 43 -11.21 48.59 10.23
CA GLU A 43 -10.24 47.61 10.69
C GLU A 43 -10.98 46.32 11.03
N GLN A 44 -10.73 45.26 10.25
CA GLN A 44 -11.18 43.89 10.47
C GLN A 44 -10.51 43.34 11.74
N SER A 45 -10.86 43.91 12.88
CA SER A 45 -10.41 43.52 14.21
C SER A 45 -11.34 42.44 14.75
N GLY A 46 -11.16 41.21 14.25
CA GLY A 46 -11.97 40.08 14.73
C GLY A 46 -11.72 38.74 14.04
N CYS A 47 -10.94 38.70 12.96
CA CYS A 47 -10.71 37.48 12.21
C CYS A 47 -9.45 36.77 12.73
N LEU A 48 -9.55 35.46 12.96
CA LEU A 48 -8.44 34.65 13.49
C LEU A 48 -7.28 34.55 12.50
N TRP A 49 -7.59 34.50 11.19
CA TRP A 49 -6.59 34.51 10.12
C TRP A 49 -6.75 35.72 9.20
N THR A 50 -5.66 36.08 8.53
CA THR A 50 -5.64 37.19 7.56
C THR A 50 -6.49 36.83 6.35
N HIS A 51 -7.61 37.53 6.14
CA HIS A 51 -8.45 37.38 4.96
C HIS A 51 -7.83 38.11 3.76
N PRO A 52 -7.62 37.43 2.62
CA PRO A 52 -7.31 38.13 1.37
C PRO A 52 -8.57 38.84 0.87
N PRO A 53 -8.58 40.18 0.72
CA PRO A 53 -9.73 40.90 0.21
C PRO A 53 -9.93 40.61 -1.28
N LYS A 54 -11.18 40.57 -1.72
CA LYS A 54 -11.57 40.26 -3.10
C LYS A 54 -10.87 41.14 -4.13
N GLU A 55 -10.59 42.39 -3.79
CA GLU A 55 -9.95 43.38 -4.66
C GLU A 55 -8.45 43.12 -4.88
N GLN A 56 -7.79 42.31 -4.04
CA GLN A 56 -6.38 41.97 -4.19
C GLN A 56 -6.12 40.86 -5.22
N ASP A 57 -7.16 40.17 -5.67
CA ASP A 57 -7.04 38.98 -6.52
C ASP A 57 -8.03 38.98 -7.69
N PRO A 58 -7.93 39.93 -8.65
CA PRO A 58 -8.78 39.94 -9.83
C PRO A 58 -8.43 38.79 -10.80
N PRO A 59 -9.41 38.24 -11.54
CA PRO A 59 -9.12 37.30 -12.62
C PRO A 59 -8.25 37.97 -13.69
N VAL A 60 -7.29 37.23 -14.21
CA VAL A 60 -6.41 37.66 -15.31
C VAL A 60 -6.33 36.49 -16.28
N GLY A 61 -6.38 36.68 -17.59
CA GLY A 61 -6.38 35.57 -18.55
C GLY A 61 -7.72 35.42 -19.28
N GLU A 62 -7.72 34.59 -20.33
CA GLU A 62 -8.90 34.35 -21.17
C GLU A 62 -9.73 33.21 -20.60
N LEU A 63 -11.06 33.32 -20.68
CA LEU A 63 -11.96 32.23 -20.31
C LEU A 63 -11.90 31.15 -21.40
N LEU A 64 -11.45 29.95 -21.04
CA LEU A 64 -11.51 28.79 -21.91
C LEU A 64 -12.97 28.38 -22.17
N PRO A 65 -13.33 27.92 -23.38
CA PRO A 65 -14.66 27.36 -23.65
C PRO A 65 -14.99 26.20 -22.70
N ALA A 66 -16.28 26.07 -22.32
CA ALA A 66 -16.73 24.96 -21.48
C ALA A 66 -16.43 23.60 -22.14
N GLY A 67 -15.77 22.70 -21.41
CA GLY A 67 -15.40 21.36 -21.86
C GLY A 67 -13.99 21.22 -22.45
N GLU A 68 -13.19 22.28 -22.52
CA GLU A 68 -11.75 22.15 -22.77
C GLU A 68 -10.99 21.82 -21.47
N PRO A 69 -10.05 20.87 -21.48
CA PRO A 69 -9.29 20.50 -20.28
C PRO A 69 -8.36 21.63 -19.83
N LEU A 70 -8.29 21.86 -18.52
CA LEU A 70 -7.40 22.85 -17.92
C LEU A 70 -5.93 22.48 -18.12
N GLY A 71 -5.14 23.42 -18.65
CA GLY A 71 -3.70 23.28 -18.78
C GLY A 71 -2.95 23.86 -17.58
N ARG A 72 -1.69 23.45 -17.42
CA ARG A 72 -0.79 24.00 -16.41
C ARG A 72 -0.53 25.50 -16.62
N ASP A 73 -0.47 25.94 -17.87
CA ASP A 73 -0.17 27.33 -18.23
C ASP A 73 -1.35 28.28 -17.91
N ASP A 74 -2.54 27.72 -17.64
CA ASP A 74 -3.73 28.46 -17.24
C ASP A 74 -3.84 28.66 -15.72
N MET A 75 -2.85 28.18 -14.95
CA MET A 75 -2.83 28.20 -13.49
C MET A 75 -1.91 29.29 -12.93
N ARG A 76 -2.32 29.92 -11.81
CA ARG A 76 -1.53 30.93 -11.11
C ARG A 76 -1.64 30.83 -9.60
N MET A 77 -0.56 31.22 -8.91
CA MET A 77 -0.56 31.36 -7.46
C MET A 77 -1.39 32.57 -7.02
N ARG A 78 -2.49 32.31 -6.32
CA ARG A 78 -3.43 33.32 -5.81
C ARG A 78 -3.42 33.36 -4.28
N PRO A 79 -3.75 34.51 -3.66
CA PRO A 79 -3.73 34.65 -2.20
C PRO A 79 -4.80 33.77 -1.53
N GLY A 80 -4.40 32.91 -0.59
CA GLY A 80 -5.31 32.18 0.29
C GLY A 80 -5.05 32.50 1.75
N PHE A 81 -5.70 31.76 2.66
CA PHE A 81 -5.37 31.82 4.09
C PHE A 81 -3.98 31.22 4.34
N LEU A 82 -3.16 31.87 5.17
CA LEU A 82 -1.82 31.39 5.58
C LEU A 82 -0.79 31.17 4.46
N GLY A 83 -1.16 31.33 3.19
CA GLY A 83 -0.31 31.00 2.06
C GLY A 83 -0.92 31.36 0.71
N ARG A 84 -0.36 30.79 -0.35
CA ARG A 84 -0.87 30.95 -1.73
C ARG A 84 -1.32 29.60 -2.27
N LEU A 85 -2.37 29.60 -3.08
CA LEU A 85 -2.89 28.39 -3.73
C LEU A 85 -2.80 28.52 -5.24
N LEU A 86 -2.60 27.38 -5.90
CA LEU A 86 -2.64 27.32 -7.35
C LEU A 86 -4.10 27.31 -7.81
N VAL A 87 -4.49 28.29 -8.61
CA VAL A 87 -5.88 28.49 -9.07
C VAL A 87 -5.85 28.93 -10.53
N PRO A 88 -6.80 28.52 -11.38
CA PRO A 88 -6.89 29.03 -12.74
C PRO A 88 -6.97 30.56 -12.80
N GLU A 89 -6.23 31.17 -13.73
CA GLU A 89 -6.07 32.62 -13.76
C GLU A 89 -7.40 33.35 -14.03
N ALA A 90 -8.27 32.76 -14.87
CA ALA A 90 -9.53 33.34 -15.30
C ALA A 90 -10.70 33.19 -14.29
N TRP A 91 -10.52 32.43 -13.20
CA TRP A 91 -11.59 32.13 -12.25
C TRP A 91 -11.84 33.29 -11.28
N VAL A 92 -13.07 33.41 -10.76
CA VAL A 92 -13.48 34.54 -9.93
C VAL A 92 -13.69 34.13 -8.48
N VAL A 93 -13.29 34.98 -7.55
CA VAL A 93 -13.56 34.77 -6.12
C VAL A 93 -15.06 34.92 -5.86
N GLU A 94 -15.66 33.87 -5.34
CA GLU A 94 -17.09 33.83 -5.00
C GLU A 94 -17.36 34.44 -3.61
N HIS A 95 -16.53 34.15 -2.61
CA HIS A 95 -16.77 34.52 -1.21
C HIS A 95 -16.42 36.00 -0.87
N ASP A 96 -17.15 36.61 0.07
CA ASP A 96 -17.12 38.03 0.43
C ASP A 96 -16.30 38.38 1.69
N GLY A 97 -15.67 37.39 2.34
CA GLY A 97 -14.73 37.63 3.44
C GLY A 97 -15.38 37.83 4.80
N GLN A 98 -16.49 37.14 5.08
CA GLN A 98 -17.08 37.12 6.43
C GLN A 98 -16.27 36.23 7.38
N CYS A 99 -16.13 36.67 8.63
CA CYS A 99 -15.30 36.01 9.64
C CYS A 99 -16.17 35.06 10.48
N THR A 100 -16.02 33.76 10.23
CA THR A 100 -16.60 32.64 11.00
C THR A 100 -15.50 31.83 11.70
N GLU A 101 -15.87 30.87 12.57
CA GLU A 101 -14.92 29.99 13.27
C GLU A 101 -14.06 29.16 12.30
N THR A 102 -14.65 28.70 11.20
CA THR A 102 -13.95 28.14 10.04
C THR A 102 -13.93 29.16 8.91
N GLN A 103 -12.76 29.49 8.38
CA GLN A 103 -12.62 30.47 7.29
C GLN A 103 -12.40 29.76 5.97
N SER A 104 -13.25 30.05 4.97
CA SER A 104 -13.17 29.45 3.64
C SER A 104 -13.11 30.52 2.53
N ILE A 105 -12.47 30.15 1.42
CA ILE A 105 -12.39 30.95 0.20
C ILE A 105 -12.58 30.03 -1.00
N MET A 106 -13.31 30.50 -2.00
CA MET A 106 -13.62 29.75 -3.19
C MET A 106 -13.41 30.59 -4.45
N TRP A 107 -12.80 29.98 -5.45
CA TRP A 107 -12.72 30.49 -6.81
C TRP A 107 -13.52 29.59 -7.73
N VAL A 108 -14.35 30.18 -8.58
CA VAL A 108 -15.29 29.45 -9.45
C VAL A 108 -15.05 29.83 -10.90
N ASN A 109 -15.19 28.87 -11.82
CA ASN A 109 -15.21 29.13 -13.25
C ASN A 109 -16.51 29.90 -13.62
N PRO A 110 -16.42 31.13 -14.17
CA PRO A 110 -17.59 31.90 -14.59
C PRO A 110 -18.48 31.23 -15.64
N LEU A 111 -17.98 30.21 -16.35
CA LEU A 111 -18.71 29.48 -17.39
C LEU A 111 -19.30 28.17 -16.88
N ASN A 112 -18.80 27.63 -15.78
CA ASN A 112 -19.22 26.35 -15.23
C ASN A 112 -19.00 26.31 -13.72
N GLU A 113 -20.04 26.56 -12.94
CA GLU A 113 -19.89 26.65 -11.48
C GLU A 113 -19.41 25.35 -10.83
N ARG A 114 -19.54 24.19 -11.50
CA ARG A 114 -19.00 22.91 -11.00
C ARG A 114 -17.48 22.88 -10.92
N GLU A 115 -16.81 23.70 -11.72
CA GLU A 115 -15.35 23.84 -11.69
C GLU A 115 -14.93 24.93 -10.71
N ARG A 116 -14.16 24.55 -9.71
CA ARG A 116 -13.85 25.42 -8.57
C ARG A 116 -12.61 24.98 -7.82
N VAL A 117 -11.96 25.94 -7.16
CA VAL A 117 -10.94 25.69 -6.15
C VAL A 117 -11.49 26.18 -4.83
N ALA A 118 -11.45 25.35 -3.81
CA ALA A 118 -11.85 25.69 -2.46
C ALA A 118 -10.69 25.54 -1.48
N HIS A 119 -10.66 26.39 -0.47
CA HIS A 119 -9.66 26.35 0.57
C HIS A 119 -10.24 26.78 1.90
N ARG A 120 -9.96 26.02 2.96
CA ARG A 120 -10.43 26.26 4.32
C ARG A 120 -9.29 26.11 5.31
N VAL A 121 -9.29 26.98 6.33
CA VAL A 121 -8.45 26.85 7.52
C VAL A 121 -9.35 26.87 8.76
N GLY A 122 -9.07 25.98 9.69
CA GLY A 122 -9.79 25.87 10.97
C GLY A 122 -8.83 25.60 12.13
N ARG A 123 -9.30 25.81 13.35
CA ARG A 123 -8.56 25.37 14.54
C ARG A 123 -8.81 23.89 14.75
N LEU A 124 -7.81 23.21 15.31
CA LEU A 124 -8.01 21.89 15.87
C LEU A 124 -8.38 22.08 17.33
N ASP A 125 -9.62 21.78 17.69
CA ASP A 125 -10.02 21.71 19.09
C ASP A 125 -9.40 20.43 19.66
N VAL A 126 -8.29 20.58 20.37
CA VAL A 126 -7.73 19.49 21.19
C VAL A 126 -8.55 19.46 22.46
N ASP A 127 -9.68 18.76 22.42
CA ASP A 127 -10.44 18.46 23.63
C ASP A 127 -9.67 17.45 24.48
N GLU A 128 -9.80 17.52 25.80
CA GLU A 128 -9.10 16.64 26.78
C GLU A 128 -9.48 15.15 26.60
N LEU A 129 -10.46 14.86 25.74
CA LEU A 129 -11.08 13.56 25.50
C LEU A 129 -10.52 12.78 24.31
N SER A 130 -9.58 13.33 23.51
CA SER A 130 -9.09 12.58 22.34
C SER A 130 -7.59 12.75 22.04
N PRO A 131 -6.83 11.64 22.05
CA PRO A 131 -5.43 11.67 21.69
C PRO A 131 -5.15 11.67 20.17
N ALA A 132 -6.19 11.73 19.33
CA ALA A 132 -6.08 11.64 17.87
C ALA A 132 -6.79 12.78 17.11
N ARG A 133 -6.10 13.32 16.10
CA ARG A 133 -6.61 14.34 15.18
C ARG A 133 -7.33 13.67 14.02
N ASP A 134 -8.60 13.98 13.85
CA ASP A 134 -9.44 13.36 12.80
C ASP A 134 -9.69 14.33 11.65
N ALA A 135 -9.12 14.02 10.47
CA ALA A 135 -9.27 14.85 9.28
C ALA A 135 -10.63 14.63 8.58
N THR A 136 -11.33 13.52 8.86
CA THR A 136 -12.53 13.08 8.14
C THR A 136 -13.61 14.15 8.12
N ARG A 137 -13.93 14.72 9.29
CA ARG A 137 -14.94 15.77 9.43
C ARG A 137 -14.56 17.05 8.69
N SER A 138 -13.27 17.39 8.67
CA SER A 138 -12.77 18.59 8.00
C SER A 138 -12.84 18.46 6.48
N ILE A 139 -12.51 17.27 5.96
CA ILE A 139 -12.58 16.93 4.54
C ILE A 139 -14.06 16.91 4.11
N ASN A 140 -14.92 16.18 4.82
CA ASN A 140 -16.33 16.08 4.49
C ASN A 140 -17.07 17.43 4.64
N GLY A 141 -16.72 18.22 5.65
CA GLY A 141 -17.24 19.59 5.81
C GLY A 141 -16.80 20.55 4.69
N LEU A 142 -15.60 20.36 4.12
CA LEU A 142 -15.22 21.07 2.89
C LEU A 142 -16.09 20.60 1.75
N LEU A 143 -16.11 19.30 1.46
CA LEU A 143 -16.81 18.71 0.31
C LEU A 143 -18.32 18.97 0.33
N SER A 144 -19.00 18.87 1.47
CA SER A 144 -20.43 19.14 1.57
C SER A 144 -20.80 20.63 1.40
N GLU A 145 -19.88 21.55 1.67
CA GLU A 145 -20.08 22.98 1.44
C GLU A 145 -19.67 23.41 0.03
N VAL A 146 -18.64 22.77 -0.54
CA VAL A 146 -17.97 23.25 -1.74
C VAL A 146 -18.13 22.35 -2.95
N ALA A 147 -18.36 21.05 -2.79
CA ALA A 147 -18.78 20.20 -3.89
C ALA A 147 -20.30 20.35 -4.03
N ASP A 148 -20.75 20.58 -5.25
CA ASP A 148 -22.14 20.90 -5.60
C ASP A 148 -23.14 19.85 -5.05
N TYR A 149 -24.45 20.09 -5.19
CA TYR A 149 -25.51 19.10 -4.93
C TYR A 149 -25.21 17.71 -5.54
N TYR A 150 -24.40 17.65 -6.60
CA TYR A 150 -23.99 16.44 -7.32
C TYR A 150 -22.91 15.59 -6.62
N ALA A 151 -22.21 16.10 -5.60
CA ALA A 151 -21.27 15.28 -4.84
C ALA A 151 -21.94 14.62 -3.62
N ALA A 152 -23.11 15.09 -3.20
CA ALA A 152 -23.83 14.51 -2.08
C ALA A 152 -24.20 13.05 -2.36
N GLY A 153 -23.81 12.14 -1.46
CA GLY A 153 -23.99 10.71 -1.64
C GLY A 153 -22.86 10.01 -2.42
N GLU A 154 -21.90 10.74 -2.97
CA GLU A 154 -20.74 10.14 -3.63
C GLU A 154 -19.71 9.66 -2.59
N THR A 155 -18.96 8.61 -2.96
CA THR A 155 -17.89 8.06 -2.14
C THR A 155 -16.60 8.86 -2.34
N VAL A 156 -16.02 9.31 -1.24
CA VAL A 156 -14.71 9.94 -1.15
C VAL A 156 -13.70 8.89 -0.72
N ARG A 157 -12.62 8.75 -1.48
CA ARG A 157 -11.44 7.98 -1.10
C ARG A 157 -10.43 8.91 -0.46
N ILE A 158 -9.87 8.50 0.68
CA ILE A 158 -8.90 9.28 1.44
C ILE A 158 -7.66 8.41 1.66
N THR A 159 -6.50 8.97 1.36
CA THR A 159 -5.20 8.30 1.50
C THR A 159 -4.28 9.14 2.37
N GLU A 160 -3.42 8.50 3.15
CA GLU A 160 -2.40 9.17 3.95
C GLU A 160 -1.02 8.99 3.30
N PRO A 161 -0.65 9.81 2.30
CA PRO A 161 0.65 9.65 1.62
C PRO A 161 1.86 9.90 2.53
N VAL A 162 1.67 10.69 3.58
CA VAL A 162 2.68 11.09 4.56
C VAL A 162 1.94 11.34 5.88
N LEU A 163 2.55 11.03 7.02
CA LEU A 163 2.00 11.21 8.37
C LEU A 163 1.27 12.56 8.52
N CYS A 164 0.00 12.52 8.94
CA CYS A 164 -0.84 13.70 9.15
C CYS A 164 -1.05 14.59 7.91
N ARG A 165 -0.84 14.05 6.71
CA ARG A 165 -1.31 14.60 5.44
C ARG A 165 -2.27 13.60 4.82
N PHE A 166 -3.48 14.05 4.52
CA PHE A 166 -4.48 13.22 3.87
C PHE A 166 -4.83 13.80 2.49
N ASP A 167 -4.57 13.04 1.43
CA ASP A 167 -5.04 13.37 0.09
C ASP A 167 -6.39 12.67 -0.14
N PHE A 168 -7.33 13.33 -0.79
CA PHE A 168 -8.67 12.79 -1.02
C PHE A 168 -9.14 13.03 -2.44
N GLU A 169 -9.95 12.11 -2.94
CA GLU A 169 -10.53 12.16 -4.28
C GLU A 169 -11.96 11.58 -4.30
N LEU A 170 -12.81 12.14 -5.14
CA LEU A 170 -14.09 11.56 -5.52
C LEU A 170 -14.39 11.86 -7.00
N GLU A 171 -15.09 10.95 -7.65
CA GLU A 171 -15.65 11.14 -8.98
C GLU A 171 -17.17 11.33 -8.85
N ALA A 172 -17.67 12.50 -9.25
CA ALA A 172 -19.09 12.84 -9.18
C ALA A 172 -19.78 12.62 -10.53
N GLU A 173 -21.12 12.52 -10.50
CA GLU A 173 -21.95 12.35 -11.70
C GLU A 173 -21.59 13.33 -12.83
N GLY A 174 -21.35 12.76 -14.02
CA GLY A 174 -20.96 13.51 -15.21
C GLY A 174 -19.45 13.62 -15.45
N GLY A 175 -18.63 12.84 -14.74
CA GLY A 175 -17.19 12.70 -14.98
C GLY A 175 -16.35 13.84 -14.40
N TYR A 176 -16.81 14.47 -13.32
CA TYR A 176 -16.08 15.51 -12.62
C TYR A 176 -15.28 14.88 -11.48
N ILE A 177 -13.99 15.18 -11.42
CA ILE A 177 -13.11 14.75 -10.35
C ILE A 177 -12.95 15.91 -9.38
N THR A 178 -13.17 15.64 -8.09
CA THR A 178 -12.77 16.55 -7.01
C THR A 178 -11.64 15.92 -6.23
N ALA A 179 -10.47 16.55 -6.25
CA ALA A 179 -9.28 16.08 -5.56
C ALA A 179 -8.74 17.17 -4.63
N GLY A 180 -8.12 16.77 -3.54
CA GLY A 180 -7.60 17.73 -2.56
C GLY A 180 -6.63 17.14 -1.56
N THR A 181 -6.24 17.99 -0.61
CA THR A 181 -5.31 17.65 0.46
C THR A 181 -5.72 18.35 1.75
N TRP A 182 -5.68 17.61 2.86
CA TRP A 182 -5.74 18.09 4.24
C TRP A 182 -4.36 18.03 4.87
N LEU A 183 -3.97 19.09 5.59
CA LEU A 183 -2.68 19.24 6.24
C LEU A 183 -2.85 19.63 7.71
N ASP A 184 -2.18 18.90 8.59
CA ASP A 184 -1.99 19.32 9.97
C ASP A 184 -0.95 20.45 10.08
N LEU A 185 -1.35 21.56 10.70
CA LEU A 185 -0.49 22.71 10.95
C LEU A 185 -0.06 22.82 12.42
N GLY A 186 -0.45 21.90 13.31
CA GLY A 186 -0.23 22.02 14.76
C GLY A 186 -1.53 22.39 15.47
N ASP A 187 -1.74 23.66 15.83
CA ASP A 187 -2.98 24.10 16.51
C ASP A 187 -4.14 24.40 15.54
N ALA A 188 -3.93 24.10 14.26
CA ALA A 188 -4.82 24.39 13.16
C ALA A 188 -4.66 23.32 12.06
N TYR A 189 -5.59 23.32 11.12
CA TYR A 189 -5.50 22.54 9.91
C TYR A 189 -5.77 23.43 8.69
N ALA A 190 -5.26 23.01 7.53
CA ALA A 190 -5.65 23.57 6.25
C ALA A 190 -6.11 22.46 5.32
N VAL A 191 -7.18 22.71 4.58
CA VAL A 191 -7.73 21.77 3.60
C VAL A 191 -8.08 22.51 2.33
N ALA A 192 -7.68 21.97 1.18
CA ALA A 192 -7.97 22.57 -0.11
C ALA A 192 -8.35 21.50 -1.13
N SER A 193 -9.24 21.84 -2.05
CA SER A 193 -9.67 20.98 -3.16
C SER A 193 -9.77 21.73 -4.47
N ILE A 194 -9.67 20.99 -5.56
CA ILE A 194 -9.93 21.43 -6.91
C ILE A 194 -10.94 20.46 -7.56
N SER A 195 -11.96 21.01 -8.19
CA SER A 195 -12.98 20.26 -8.95
C SER A 195 -12.86 20.64 -10.43
N VAL A 196 -12.66 19.65 -11.30
CA VAL A 196 -12.45 19.84 -12.75
C VAL A 196 -13.08 18.71 -13.57
N ALA A 197 -13.34 18.96 -14.85
CA ALA A 197 -13.85 17.96 -15.79
C ALA A 197 -12.70 17.08 -16.32
N VAL A 198 -12.71 15.77 -15.97
CA VAL A 198 -11.78 14.68 -16.31
C VAL A 198 -10.27 14.95 -16.09
N ASP A 199 -9.58 13.93 -15.57
CA ASP A 199 -8.19 13.92 -15.10
C ASP A 199 -7.19 14.70 -15.97
N THR A 200 -6.52 15.67 -15.34
CA THR A 200 -5.47 16.48 -15.93
C THR A 200 -4.26 16.52 -15.00
N PRO A 201 -3.03 16.72 -15.52
CA PRO A 201 -1.83 16.96 -14.71
C PRO A 201 -1.93 18.14 -13.73
N VAL A 202 -3.03 18.89 -13.74
CA VAL A 202 -3.30 20.03 -12.86
C VAL A 202 -3.56 19.59 -11.42
N ILE A 203 -4.16 18.41 -11.18
CA ILE A 203 -4.45 17.91 -9.83
C ILE A 203 -3.16 17.72 -9.01
N ASP A 204 -2.19 16.98 -9.55
CA ASP A 204 -0.88 16.79 -8.93
C ASP A 204 -0.15 18.11 -8.69
N ASN A 205 -0.23 19.03 -9.66
CA ASN A 205 0.38 20.36 -9.53
C ASN A 205 -0.29 21.16 -8.42
N PHE A 206 -1.61 21.11 -8.30
CA PHE A 206 -2.38 21.79 -7.27
C PHE A 206 -1.99 21.30 -5.86
N GLN A 207 -2.02 19.99 -5.62
CA GLN A 207 -1.67 19.40 -4.31
C GLN A 207 -0.23 19.74 -3.90
N ASN A 208 0.72 19.62 -4.84
CA ASN A 208 2.13 19.96 -4.59
C ASN A 208 2.32 21.45 -4.28
N GLN A 209 1.63 22.34 -5.01
CA GLN A 209 1.70 23.79 -4.76
C GLN A 209 1.00 24.20 -3.47
N PHE A 210 -0.08 23.53 -3.07
CA PHE A 210 -0.77 23.83 -1.81
C PHE A 210 0.16 23.62 -0.61
N LYS A 211 0.84 22.47 -0.56
CA LYS A 211 1.88 22.18 0.44
C LYS A 211 2.98 23.25 0.46
N SER A 212 3.57 23.52 -0.71
CA SER A 212 4.65 24.51 -0.86
C SER A 212 4.21 25.92 -0.44
N GLY A 213 2.98 26.29 -0.81
CA GLY A 213 2.38 27.59 -0.54
C GLY A 213 2.15 27.89 0.94
N LEU A 214 1.97 26.85 1.75
CA LEU A 214 1.88 26.93 3.22
C LEU A 214 3.24 26.76 3.91
N GLY A 215 4.31 26.50 3.16
CA GLY A 215 5.61 26.15 3.73
C GLY A 215 5.57 24.87 4.56
N TRP A 216 4.62 23.97 4.29
CA TRP A 216 4.45 22.73 5.04
C TRP A 216 5.53 21.72 4.66
N SER A 217 6.16 21.13 5.66
CA SER A 217 7.08 20.00 5.53
C SER A 217 6.48 18.77 6.21
N ALA A 218 6.85 17.59 5.72
CA ALA A 218 6.61 16.37 6.47
C ALA A 218 7.24 16.51 7.85
N ARG A 219 6.55 16.01 8.87
CA ARG A 219 7.00 16.01 10.25
C ARG A 219 7.33 14.59 10.63
N ASP A 220 8.43 14.41 11.35
CA ASP A 220 8.84 13.11 11.86
C ASP A 220 7.97 12.71 13.06
N PHE A 221 7.86 11.42 13.36
CA PHE A 221 7.21 10.91 14.58
C PHE A 221 7.85 11.55 15.84
N ASP A 222 9.17 11.73 15.82
CA ASP A 222 9.95 12.31 16.91
C ASP A 222 9.71 13.81 17.15
N ASP A 223 9.28 14.56 16.13
CA ASP A 223 9.06 16.01 16.21
C ASP A 223 7.88 16.39 17.12
N TYR A 224 7.04 15.41 17.49
CA TYR A 224 5.84 15.62 18.27
C TYR A 224 6.04 15.46 19.79
N GLY A 225 7.21 14.98 20.22
CA GLY A 225 7.52 14.70 21.63
C GLY A 225 6.73 13.50 22.18
N PRO A 226 6.98 13.08 23.45
CA PRO A 226 6.15 12.06 24.09
C PRO A 226 4.70 12.58 24.20
N GLY A 227 3.74 11.82 23.68
CA GLY A 227 2.31 12.10 23.82
C GLY A 227 1.46 12.07 22.53
N PRO A 228 0.16 12.43 22.64
CA PRO A 228 -0.92 12.09 21.71
C PRO A 228 -1.04 13.01 20.50
N ARG A 229 -0.28 12.77 19.43
CA ARG A 229 -0.47 13.49 18.15
C ARG A 229 -0.58 12.55 16.95
N ARG A 230 -1.39 11.51 17.12
CA ARG A 230 -1.72 10.56 16.05
C ARG A 230 -2.80 11.17 15.17
N CYS A 231 -2.64 11.17 13.86
CA CYS A 231 -3.70 11.58 12.95
C CYS A 231 -4.44 10.37 12.40
N HIS A 232 -5.71 10.56 12.12
CA HIS A 232 -6.55 9.56 11.49
C HIS A 232 -7.49 10.24 10.48
N ALA A 233 -7.89 9.47 9.48
CA ALA A 233 -9.02 9.76 8.64
C ALA A 233 -9.65 8.42 8.25
N PHE A 234 -10.97 8.43 8.03
CA PHE A 234 -11.64 7.34 7.33
C PHE A 234 -10.97 7.19 5.97
N SER A 235 -10.79 5.95 5.52
CA SER A 235 -10.24 5.65 4.20
C SER A 235 -11.27 5.81 3.10
N GLU A 236 -12.55 5.55 3.42
CA GLU A 236 -13.67 5.84 2.55
C GLU A 236 -14.82 6.46 3.33
N THR A 237 -15.38 7.54 2.81
CA THR A 237 -16.55 8.18 3.43
C THR A 237 -17.53 8.59 2.35
N VAL A 238 -18.79 8.70 2.71
CA VAL A 238 -19.79 9.31 1.82
C VAL A 238 -19.84 10.81 2.08
N VAL A 239 -19.94 11.61 1.02
CA VAL A 239 -20.16 13.06 1.16
C VAL A 239 -21.55 13.30 1.72
N ASP A 240 -21.60 13.84 2.93
CA ASP A 240 -22.82 14.27 3.60
C ASP A 240 -22.53 15.50 4.46
N ARG A 241 -23.57 16.26 4.79
CA ARG A 241 -23.52 17.42 5.67
C ARG A 241 -22.92 17.11 7.04
N PHE A 242 -23.17 15.93 7.59
CA PHE A 242 -22.69 15.57 8.93
C PHE A 242 -21.45 14.68 8.88
N GLY A 243 -21.33 13.90 7.81
CA GLY A 243 -20.28 12.90 7.65
C GLY A 243 -20.45 11.71 8.60
N PRO A 244 -19.44 10.82 8.65
CA PRO A 244 -19.52 9.60 9.43
C PRO A 244 -19.62 9.91 10.93
N VAL A 245 -20.41 9.11 11.65
CA VAL A 245 -20.68 9.27 13.08
C VAL A 245 -19.39 9.19 13.88
N GLY A 246 -18.47 8.29 13.50
CA GLY A 246 -17.13 8.12 14.09
C GLY A 246 -16.28 9.40 14.08
N SER A 247 -16.56 10.31 13.15
CA SER A 247 -15.86 11.61 13.07
C SER A 247 -16.46 12.70 13.97
N MET A 248 -17.57 12.43 14.67
CA MET A 248 -18.26 13.41 15.51
C MET A 248 -17.73 13.40 16.94
N PHE A 249 -17.03 14.49 17.32
CA PHE A 249 -16.49 14.65 18.67
C PHE A 249 -17.54 14.54 19.79
N SER A 250 -18.80 14.92 19.54
CA SER A 250 -19.87 14.89 20.53
C SER A 250 -20.32 13.48 20.93
N TYR A 251 -20.01 12.46 20.13
CA TYR A 251 -20.36 11.06 20.41
C TYR A 251 -19.16 10.26 20.95
N ARG A 252 -17.98 10.89 21.05
CA ARG A 252 -16.81 10.24 21.63
C ARG A 252 -17.05 10.02 23.13
N PRO A 253 -16.79 8.81 23.65
CA PRO A 253 -17.06 8.52 25.04
C PRO A 253 -16.10 9.29 25.97
N ASP A 254 -16.64 9.75 27.10
CA ASP A 254 -15.82 10.15 28.24
C ASP A 254 -15.10 8.90 28.78
N GLY A 255 -13.78 8.96 28.98
CA GLY A 255 -13.04 7.76 29.34
C GLY A 255 -11.56 7.95 29.68
N PRO A 256 -10.88 6.85 30.07
CA PRO A 256 -9.43 6.84 30.22
C PRO A 256 -8.75 7.08 28.88
N ASP A 257 -7.67 7.87 28.88
CA ASP A 257 -6.82 8.04 27.71
C ASP A 257 -6.26 6.68 27.26
N PRO A 258 -6.58 6.19 26.04
CA PRO A 258 -6.10 4.90 25.56
C PRO A 258 -4.57 4.80 25.54
N LEU A 259 -3.84 5.92 25.37
CA LEU A 259 -2.38 5.92 25.42
C LEU A 259 -1.78 5.71 26.81
N ASN A 260 -2.57 5.94 27.86
CA ASN A 260 -2.15 5.78 29.25
C ASN A 260 -2.99 4.72 29.97
N SER A 261 -3.58 3.80 29.20
CA SER A 261 -4.46 2.74 29.67
C SER A 261 -3.76 1.38 29.71
N GLN A 262 -4.40 0.42 30.38
CA GLN A 262 -3.98 -0.98 30.32
C GLN A 262 -4.66 -1.65 29.13
N ILE A 263 -3.88 -2.18 28.20
CA ILE A 263 -4.38 -2.91 27.02
C ILE A 263 -3.97 -4.37 27.07
N ASP A 264 -4.65 -5.21 26.29
CA ASP A 264 -4.30 -6.61 26.19
C ASP A 264 -3.07 -6.76 25.28
N ASN A 265 -2.18 -7.69 25.60
CA ASN A 265 -0.91 -7.87 24.91
C ASN A 265 -0.93 -9.14 24.05
N THR A 266 -1.94 -9.22 23.17
CA THR A 266 -2.29 -10.47 22.48
C THR A 266 -1.34 -10.78 21.33
N CYS A 267 -0.89 -9.74 20.63
CA CYS A 267 0.22 -9.77 19.68
C CYS A 267 1.51 -10.44 20.20
N LEU A 268 1.83 -10.38 21.50
CA LEU A 268 2.98 -11.08 22.11
C LEU A 268 2.60 -12.42 22.75
N GLY A 269 1.32 -12.81 22.72
CA GLY A 269 0.81 -14.01 23.38
C GLY A 269 1.42 -15.31 22.86
N HIS A 270 1.92 -15.32 21.62
CA HIS A 270 2.62 -16.47 21.03
C HIS A 270 3.96 -16.78 21.71
N LEU A 271 4.57 -15.79 22.39
CA LEU A 271 5.88 -15.93 23.05
C LEU A 271 5.78 -16.50 24.47
N GLY A 272 4.57 -16.65 25.03
CA GLY A 272 4.29 -17.36 26.29
C GLY A 272 4.82 -16.73 27.60
N ASP A 273 5.79 -15.81 27.53
CA ASP A 273 6.52 -15.27 28.69
C ASP A 273 6.12 -13.82 29.08
N TYR A 274 5.17 -13.21 28.37
CA TYR A 274 4.74 -11.82 28.60
C TYR A 274 3.41 -11.70 29.36
N PRO A 275 3.20 -10.61 30.11
CA PRO A 275 1.93 -10.39 30.80
C PRO A 275 0.79 -10.27 29.80
N GLU A 276 -0.37 -10.86 30.13
CA GLU A 276 -1.58 -10.82 29.29
C GLU A 276 -2.06 -9.39 29.03
N ARG A 277 -1.76 -8.46 29.94
CA ARG A 277 -2.08 -7.03 29.81
C ARG A 277 -0.88 -6.17 30.16
N VAL A 278 -0.65 -5.11 29.37
CA VAL A 278 0.45 -4.16 29.56
C VAL A 278 -0.10 -2.78 29.89
N GLN A 279 0.56 -2.08 30.81
CA GLN A 279 0.24 -0.69 31.14
C GLN A 279 0.99 0.22 30.19
N LEU A 280 0.28 0.89 29.29
CA LEU A 280 0.88 1.87 28.40
C LEU A 280 1.24 3.15 29.16
N THR A 281 2.32 3.78 28.72
CA THR A 281 2.69 5.16 29.04
C THR A 281 2.93 5.89 27.73
N ASP A 282 2.13 6.92 27.46
CA ASP A 282 2.14 7.68 26.21
C ASP A 282 2.07 6.81 24.92
N GLY A 283 1.33 5.70 24.99
CA GLY A 283 1.09 4.79 23.87
C GLY A 283 2.14 3.70 23.70
N SER A 284 3.07 3.58 24.64
CA SER A 284 4.17 2.61 24.56
C SER A 284 4.29 1.79 25.84
N TRP A 285 4.79 0.57 25.69
CA TRP A 285 5.25 -0.28 26.77
C TRP A 285 6.51 -1.03 26.34
N GLU A 286 7.50 -1.14 27.22
CA GLU A 286 8.72 -1.92 26.98
C GLU A 286 8.89 -2.95 28.09
N ALA A 287 9.34 -4.16 27.72
CA ALA A 287 9.75 -5.16 28.71
C ALA A 287 11.04 -4.71 29.42
N ASP A 288 11.05 -4.84 30.76
CA ASP A 288 12.24 -4.56 31.57
C ASP A 288 13.28 -5.66 31.28
N THR A 289 14.30 -5.33 30.48
CA THR A 289 15.25 -6.28 29.86
C THR A 289 16.27 -6.88 30.84
N ASP A 290 16.08 -6.75 32.15
CA ASP A 290 17.02 -7.26 33.16
C ASP A 290 16.96 -8.79 33.36
N ASP A 291 15.91 -9.50 32.86
CA ASP A 291 15.69 -10.92 33.19
C ASP A 291 15.45 -11.88 32.00
N ILE A 292 15.62 -11.45 30.74
CA ILE A 292 15.74 -12.44 29.64
C ILE A 292 17.15 -13.01 29.68
N LYS A 293 17.31 -14.13 30.40
CA LYS A 293 18.49 -14.99 30.25
C LYS A 293 18.47 -15.58 28.85
N ASP A 294 19.15 -14.88 27.94
CA ASP A 294 19.62 -15.46 26.70
C ASP A 294 20.41 -16.75 27.05
N ILE A 295 19.84 -17.90 26.68
CA ILE A 295 20.40 -19.22 26.96
C ILE A 295 21.64 -19.47 26.09
N TYR A 296 21.90 -18.60 25.09
CA TYR A 296 22.99 -18.76 24.13
C TYR A 296 24.01 -17.62 24.08
N ALA A 297 23.73 -16.42 24.62
CA ALA A 297 24.70 -15.32 24.57
C ALA A 297 25.28 -14.93 25.95
N ASN A 298 26.53 -15.31 26.16
CA ASN A 298 27.30 -15.03 27.37
C ASN A 298 27.85 -13.58 27.39
N ARG A 299 27.01 -12.54 27.31
CA ARG A 299 27.42 -11.10 27.46
C ARG A 299 26.35 -10.26 28.14
N ARG A 300 26.74 -9.44 29.14
CA ARG A 300 25.90 -8.37 29.72
C ARG A 300 26.11 -7.07 28.93
N VAL A 301 25.03 -6.37 28.61
CA VAL A 301 25.07 -5.00 28.04
C VAL A 301 24.12 -4.11 28.84
N TRP A 302 24.57 -2.90 29.19
CA TRP A 302 23.79 -1.85 29.85
C TRP A 302 23.45 -0.74 28.84
N LYS A 303 22.25 -0.14 28.93
CA LYS A 303 21.75 0.99 28.12
C LYS A 303 22.66 2.23 28.24
N HIS A 304 22.88 2.95 27.12
CA HIS A 304 23.32 4.35 27.12
C HIS A 304 22.24 5.26 26.49
N PRO A 305 22.04 6.48 27.03
CA PRO A 305 21.04 7.42 26.54
C PRO A 305 21.61 8.22 25.36
N GLY A 306 21.04 8.01 24.17
CA GLY A 306 21.33 8.81 22.98
C GLY A 306 22.16 8.09 21.92
N GLY A 307 21.46 7.45 20.97
CA GLY A 307 21.93 7.18 19.61
C GLY A 307 22.67 5.86 19.35
N SER A 308 21.90 4.89 18.83
CA SER A 308 22.31 3.66 18.08
C SER A 308 22.95 2.51 18.89
N PRO A 309 22.87 1.21 18.48
CA PRO A 309 22.13 0.56 17.39
C PRO A 309 20.98 -0.35 17.89
N ALA A 310 20.01 -0.59 17.01
CA ALA A 310 18.94 -1.55 17.18
C ALA A 310 19.47 -2.95 17.53
N LEU A 311 18.89 -3.57 18.56
CA LEU A 311 18.53 -5.00 18.64
C LEU A 311 17.97 -5.34 20.04
N ASN A 312 16.78 -5.95 20.03
CA ASN A 312 16.21 -6.87 21.05
C ASN A 312 15.58 -6.29 22.32
N ALA A 313 14.83 -5.18 22.25
CA ALA A 313 13.85 -4.88 23.29
C ALA A 313 12.46 -5.29 22.81
N THR A 314 11.78 -6.17 23.55
CA THR A 314 10.37 -6.45 23.28
C THR A 314 9.53 -5.27 23.73
N ASN A 315 8.75 -4.71 22.81
CA ASN A 315 7.91 -3.55 23.08
C ASN A 315 6.53 -3.71 22.43
N VAL A 316 5.60 -2.91 22.93
CA VAL A 316 4.25 -2.75 22.42
C VAL A 316 4.04 -1.26 22.18
N GLU A 317 3.63 -0.91 20.97
CA GLU A 317 3.38 0.45 20.57
C GLU A 317 1.98 0.55 19.95
N VAL A 318 1.16 1.46 20.46
CA VAL A 318 -0.01 1.89 19.71
C VAL A 318 0.52 2.55 18.43
N VAL A 319 -0.12 2.37 17.28
CA VAL A 319 0.25 3.03 16.02
C VAL A 319 -0.87 3.96 15.54
N ARG A 320 -2.12 3.53 15.66
CA ARG A 320 -3.29 4.32 15.25
C ARG A 320 -4.40 4.25 16.29
N ILE A 321 -5.15 5.33 16.41
CA ILE A 321 -6.38 5.42 17.20
C ILE A 321 -7.47 6.00 16.31
N ALA A 322 -8.63 5.34 16.29
CA ALA A 322 -9.82 5.86 15.64
C ALA A 322 -11.04 5.64 16.51
N TYR A 323 -12.12 6.31 16.15
CA TYR A 323 -13.43 6.17 16.77
C TYR A 323 -14.44 5.84 15.69
N ALA A 324 -15.32 4.89 15.96
CA ALA A 324 -16.32 4.46 15.00
C ALA A 324 -17.59 3.96 15.68
N ASP A 325 -18.70 4.01 14.96
CA ASP A 325 -19.97 3.38 15.31
C ASP A 325 -20.01 1.96 14.72
N LEU A 326 -19.45 0.99 15.45
CA LEU A 326 -19.29 -0.40 15.00
C LEU A 326 -20.40 -1.31 15.49
N LEU A 327 -21.02 -0.96 16.62
CA LEU A 327 -22.00 -1.80 17.30
C LEU A 327 -23.43 -1.26 17.14
N PRO A 328 -24.41 -2.10 16.80
CA PRO A 328 -25.80 -1.65 16.73
C PRO A 328 -26.33 -1.32 18.13
N GLU A 329 -26.68 -0.05 18.35
CA GLU A 329 -27.31 0.36 19.60
C GLU A 329 -28.81 0.02 19.64
N SER A 330 -29.28 -0.36 20.84
CA SER A 330 -30.68 -0.76 21.01
C SER A 330 -31.64 0.43 21.21
N GLU A 331 -31.23 1.51 21.90
CA GLU A 331 -31.94 2.81 22.05
C GLU A 331 -30.95 3.87 22.59
N GLY A 332 -30.79 5.05 21.96
CA GLY A 332 -29.88 6.10 22.45
C GLY A 332 -29.32 7.03 21.36
N ASP A 333 -28.53 8.01 21.78
CA ASP A 333 -27.53 8.67 20.90
C ASP A 333 -26.32 7.73 20.82
N PRO A 334 -25.70 7.55 19.63
CA PRO A 334 -24.60 6.60 19.46
C PRO A 334 -23.40 6.96 20.36
N VAL A 335 -22.81 5.96 20.99
CA VAL A 335 -21.56 6.04 21.72
C VAL A 335 -20.48 5.31 20.93
N LEU A 336 -19.44 6.04 20.51
CA LEU A 336 -18.42 5.48 19.64
C LEU A 336 -17.53 4.47 20.36
N GLU A 337 -17.21 3.38 19.66
CA GLU A 337 -16.13 2.47 20.05
C GLU A 337 -14.75 3.10 19.78
N ILE A 338 -13.77 2.71 20.59
CA ILE A 338 -12.37 3.13 20.45
C ILE A 338 -11.60 2.00 19.77
N ILE A 339 -10.97 2.29 18.65
CA ILE A 339 -10.18 1.33 17.88
C ILE A 339 -8.71 1.68 18.07
N ILE A 340 -7.92 0.71 18.52
CA ILE A 340 -6.48 0.85 18.71
C ILE A 340 -5.79 -0.17 17.81
N GLY A 341 -5.00 0.31 16.85
CA GLY A 341 -4.03 -0.51 16.13
C GLY A 341 -2.73 -0.56 16.92
N VAL A 342 -2.25 -1.76 17.23
CA VAL A 342 -1.07 -2.01 18.07
C VAL A 342 -0.05 -2.79 17.26
N VAL A 343 1.23 -2.44 17.44
CA VAL A 343 2.37 -3.17 16.89
C VAL A 343 3.26 -3.63 18.03
N CYS A 344 3.74 -4.86 17.94
CA CYS A 344 4.52 -5.52 18.95
C CYS A 344 5.80 -6.05 18.34
N ASN A 345 6.93 -5.51 18.79
CA ASN A 345 8.23 -5.92 18.32
C ASN A 345 8.80 -6.97 19.27
N ALA A 346 9.25 -8.10 18.74
CA ALA A 346 9.93 -9.14 19.49
C ALA A 346 11.09 -9.76 18.69
N ASN A 347 11.86 -10.62 19.33
CA ASN A 347 12.99 -11.30 18.68
C ASN A 347 12.55 -12.19 17.49
N GLU A 348 11.29 -12.64 17.46
CA GLU A 348 10.73 -13.51 16.42
C GLU A 348 10.16 -12.74 15.23
N GLY A 349 9.94 -11.42 15.36
CA GLY A 349 9.35 -10.59 14.31
C GLY A 349 8.51 -9.44 14.84
N VAL A 350 7.82 -8.76 13.92
CA VAL A 350 6.86 -7.70 14.21
C VAL A 350 5.46 -8.26 14.01
N HIS A 351 4.63 -8.13 15.04
CA HIS A 351 3.23 -8.58 15.02
C HIS A 351 2.32 -7.37 15.21
N ALA A 352 1.16 -7.38 14.57
CA ALA A 352 0.15 -6.33 14.71
C ALA A 352 -1.20 -6.92 15.06
N ASP A 353 -1.88 -6.28 16.01
CA ASP A 353 -3.27 -6.57 16.33
C ASP A 353 -4.10 -5.28 16.39
N ILE A 354 -5.41 -5.44 16.20
CA ILE A 354 -6.38 -4.38 16.35
C ILE A 354 -7.28 -4.72 17.54
N GLN A 355 -7.39 -3.79 18.47
CA GLN A 355 -8.23 -3.90 19.64
C GLN A 355 -9.35 -2.88 19.54
N VAL A 356 -10.58 -3.37 19.66
CA VAL A 356 -11.79 -2.54 19.73
C VAL A 356 -12.24 -2.51 21.18
N LEU A 357 -12.46 -1.32 21.71
CA LEU A 357 -12.69 -1.08 23.13
C LEU A 357 -13.96 -0.24 23.33
N SER A 358 -14.71 -0.53 24.38
CA SER A 358 -15.73 0.35 24.92
C SER A 358 -15.20 1.10 26.13
N SER A 359 -15.63 2.36 26.29
CA SER A 359 -15.35 3.12 27.50
C SER A 359 -16.41 2.83 28.57
N SER A 360 -15.97 2.61 29.80
CA SER A 360 -16.85 2.47 30.96
C SER A 360 -16.34 3.31 32.13
N ASN A 361 -17.20 3.49 33.15
CA ASN A 361 -16.80 4.10 34.43
C ASN A 361 -15.65 3.36 35.14
N SER A 362 -15.34 2.13 34.74
CA SER A 362 -14.31 1.29 35.34
C SER A 362 -13.01 1.22 34.54
N GLY A 363 -12.98 1.80 33.33
CA GLY A 363 -11.85 1.74 32.42
C GLY A 363 -12.27 1.40 30.98
N LEU A 364 -11.28 1.09 30.15
CA LEU A 364 -11.49 0.56 28.80
C LEU A 364 -11.71 -0.96 28.88
N GLU A 365 -12.78 -1.44 28.25
CA GLU A 365 -13.14 -2.85 28.17
C GLU A 365 -13.08 -3.32 26.72
N ARG A 366 -12.49 -4.49 26.48
CA ARG A 366 -12.34 -5.03 25.12
C ARG A 366 -13.65 -5.61 24.59
N ILE A 367 -13.97 -5.29 23.35
CA ILE A 367 -15.06 -5.87 22.57
C ILE A 367 -14.49 -7.00 21.70
N GLY A 368 -14.93 -8.22 21.96
CA GLY A 368 -14.50 -9.40 21.20
C GLY A 368 -13.05 -9.80 21.46
N LEU A 369 -12.55 -10.67 20.57
CA LEU A 369 -11.13 -10.99 20.51
C LEU A 369 -10.38 -9.94 19.66
N PRO A 370 -9.09 -9.69 19.92
CA PRO A 370 -8.26 -8.88 19.04
C PRO A 370 -8.24 -9.45 17.63
N ILE A 371 -8.15 -8.57 16.65
CA ILE A 371 -8.11 -8.92 15.24
C ILE A 371 -6.64 -8.91 14.79
N ASP A 372 -6.16 -10.03 14.27
CA ASP A 372 -4.80 -10.11 13.70
C ASP A 372 -4.73 -9.27 12.42
N GLY A 373 -3.77 -8.34 12.38
CA GLY A 373 -3.55 -7.47 11.23
C GLY A 373 -3.29 -6.02 11.59
N PHE A 374 -2.95 -5.24 10.57
CA PHE A 374 -2.74 -3.80 10.72
C PHE A 374 -4.06 -3.07 10.54
N PHE A 375 -4.32 -2.09 11.41
CA PHE A 375 -5.47 -1.20 11.26
C PHE A 375 -5.28 -0.32 10.02
N ALA A 376 -6.03 -0.62 8.96
CA ALA A 376 -5.88 0.00 7.64
C ALA A 376 -6.74 1.26 7.48
N GLY A 377 -7.93 1.27 8.09
CA GLY A 377 -8.84 2.40 7.97
C GLY A 377 -10.26 2.08 8.38
N LEU A 378 -11.13 3.06 8.19
CA LEU A 378 -12.57 2.95 8.42
C LEU A 378 -13.31 3.33 7.14
N SER A 379 -14.44 2.68 6.89
CA SER A 379 -15.39 3.17 5.90
C SER A 379 -16.79 3.36 6.44
N SER A 380 -17.50 4.34 5.86
CA SER A 380 -18.94 4.50 6.05
C SER A 380 -19.67 4.10 4.76
N THR A 381 -20.65 3.19 4.84
CA THR A 381 -21.51 2.87 3.69
C THR A 381 -22.79 3.70 3.71
N SER A 382 -23.18 4.27 2.57
CA SER A 382 -24.55 4.77 2.36
C SER A 382 -25.29 3.90 1.35
N ASP A 383 -26.37 3.24 1.76
CA ASP A 383 -27.41 2.85 0.81
C ASP A 383 -28.19 4.12 0.41
N LEU A 384 -28.04 4.51 -0.85
CA LEU A 384 -28.63 5.71 -1.47
C LEU A 384 -30.14 5.88 -1.21
N ASP A 385 -30.87 4.78 -0.99
CA ASP A 385 -32.32 4.79 -0.70
C ASP A 385 -32.69 5.38 0.68
N SER A 386 -31.72 5.59 1.57
CA SER A 386 -31.94 6.08 2.95
C SER A 386 -31.52 7.53 3.19
N SER A 387 -30.86 8.16 2.21
CA SER A 387 -30.22 9.50 2.28
C SER A 387 -31.17 10.66 2.60
N HIS A 388 -32.49 10.45 2.53
CA HIS A 388 -33.51 11.46 2.84
C HIS A 388 -34.14 11.35 4.23
N SER A 389 -33.72 10.36 5.04
CA SER A 389 -34.19 10.18 6.42
C SER A 389 -33.06 10.39 7.41
N ILE A 390 -33.13 11.49 8.17
CA ILE A 390 -32.41 11.65 9.44
C ILE A 390 -32.91 10.52 10.36
N GLY A 391 -32.22 9.38 10.42
CA GLY A 391 -32.60 8.30 11.34
C GLY A 391 -32.25 6.85 10.99
N VAL A 392 -31.53 6.58 9.89
CA VAL A 392 -30.91 5.25 9.72
C VAL A 392 -29.40 5.46 9.67
N LEU A 393 -28.75 5.35 10.83
CA LEU A 393 -27.30 5.33 10.93
C LEU A 393 -26.85 3.95 10.46
N ASN A 394 -26.14 3.89 9.34
CA ASN A 394 -25.49 2.65 8.91
C ASN A 394 -24.22 2.48 9.74
N LEU A 395 -23.98 1.26 10.23
CA LEU A 395 -22.76 0.93 10.96
C LEU A 395 -21.53 1.17 10.07
N GLU A 396 -20.48 1.67 10.71
CA GLU A 396 -19.18 1.89 10.08
C GLU A 396 -18.41 0.57 10.05
N ARG A 397 -17.53 0.42 9.06
CA ARG A 397 -16.77 -0.81 8.83
C ARG A 397 -15.30 -0.61 9.14
N LEU A 398 -14.73 -1.58 9.82
CA LEU A 398 -13.32 -1.64 10.14
C LEU A 398 -12.55 -2.35 9.02
N HIS A 399 -11.49 -1.73 8.52
CA HIS A 399 -10.61 -2.31 7.50
C HIS A 399 -9.33 -2.83 8.11
N VAL A 400 -8.98 -4.06 7.74
CA VAL A 400 -7.82 -4.79 8.27
C VAL A 400 -6.88 -5.13 7.13
N ALA A 401 -5.61 -4.73 7.23
CA ALA A 401 -4.57 -5.16 6.32
C ALA A 401 -3.84 -6.41 6.85
N ARG A 402 -3.48 -7.34 5.96
CA ARG A 402 -2.90 -8.63 6.34
C ARG A 402 -1.49 -8.48 6.96
N PRO A 403 -1.15 -9.27 8.01
CA PRO A 403 0.12 -9.18 8.75
C PRO A 403 1.41 -9.36 7.92
N TRP A 404 1.35 -10.18 6.86
CA TRP A 404 2.53 -10.73 6.16
C TRP A 404 3.23 -9.73 5.23
N ILE A 405 2.65 -8.55 5.02
CA ILE A 405 3.22 -7.50 4.14
C ILE A 405 4.44 -6.82 4.80
N PHE A 406 4.67 -7.00 6.11
CA PHE A 406 5.65 -6.22 6.87
C PHE A 406 6.65 -7.04 7.71
N GLU A 407 6.80 -8.35 7.48
CA GLU A 407 7.66 -9.23 8.30
C GLU A 407 9.18 -8.95 8.21
N TRP A 408 9.64 -7.96 7.42
CA TRP A 408 11.06 -7.67 7.24
C TRP A 408 11.40 -6.18 7.49
N GLY A 409 12.05 -5.93 8.64
CA GLY A 409 13.00 -4.81 8.81
C GLY A 409 12.41 -3.43 9.14
N PHE A 410 12.02 -3.22 10.39
CA PHE A 410 11.75 -1.89 10.96
C PHE A 410 13.01 -1.06 11.27
N ASP A 411 14.10 -1.22 10.50
CA ASP A 411 15.24 -0.33 10.70
C ASP A 411 14.97 1.09 10.16
N HIS A 412 14.06 1.28 9.20
CA HIS A 412 13.80 2.61 8.61
C HIS A 412 12.35 2.77 8.13
N VAL A 413 11.38 2.84 9.06
CA VAL A 413 10.25 3.75 8.83
C VAL A 413 10.85 5.14 8.98
N ASP A 414 11.34 5.73 7.89
CA ASP A 414 11.63 7.16 7.84
C ASP A 414 10.33 7.82 8.30
N GLY A 415 10.32 8.43 9.50
CA GLY A 415 9.15 8.59 10.38
C GLY A 415 8.08 9.57 9.87
N THR A 416 7.94 9.65 8.56
CA THR A 416 7.00 10.45 7.80
C THR A 416 6.02 9.61 6.98
N THR A 417 6.13 8.28 6.88
CA THR A 417 5.28 7.50 5.95
C THR A 417 4.70 6.23 6.60
N LEU A 418 3.39 6.24 6.86
CA LEU A 418 2.62 5.05 7.26
C LEU A 418 1.70 4.68 6.09
N CYS A 419 1.90 3.51 5.48
CA CYS A 419 1.07 3.00 4.40
C CYS A 419 -0.39 2.76 4.84
N CYS A 420 -1.33 3.07 3.94
CA CYS A 420 -2.50 2.26 3.52
C CYS A 420 -3.23 3.01 2.37
N VAL A 421 -3.18 2.46 1.15
CA VAL A 421 -4.16 2.74 0.07
C VAL A 421 -5.10 1.53 0.07
N THR A 422 -6.40 1.79 0.20
CA THR A 422 -7.34 0.96 0.98
C THR A 422 -8.25 0.03 0.19
N ASP A 423 -8.03 -0.17 -1.10
CA ASP A 423 -8.95 -0.98 -1.92
C ASP A 423 -8.42 -2.36 -2.31
N ARG A 424 -7.10 -2.62 -2.24
CA ARG A 424 -6.52 -3.89 -2.75
C ARG A 424 -5.94 -4.84 -1.69
N TYR A 425 -5.63 -4.35 -0.48
CA TYR A 425 -4.92 -5.13 0.55
C TYR A 425 -5.59 -5.15 1.93
N SER A 426 -6.69 -4.42 2.06
CA SER A 426 -7.49 -4.40 3.28
C SER A 426 -8.85 -5.01 3.01
N TYR A 427 -9.33 -5.81 3.96
CA TYR A 427 -10.65 -6.40 3.91
C TYR A 427 -11.53 -5.79 5.02
N PRO A 428 -12.80 -5.53 4.74
CA PRO A 428 -13.74 -5.03 5.73
C PRO A 428 -14.18 -6.15 6.68
N ILE A 429 -14.25 -5.84 7.96
CA ILE A 429 -14.86 -6.67 9.00
C ILE A 429 -15.97 -5.91 9.71
N GLU A 430 -16.94 -6.65 10.22
CA GLU A 430 -18.08 -6.14 10.96
C GLU A 430 -18.36 -7.00 12.21
N TRP A 431 -19.05 -6.41 13.18
CA TRP A 431 -19.45 -7.12 14.38
C TRP A 431 -20.78 -7.84 14.18
N GLN A 432 -20.75 -9.17 14.19
CA GLN A 432 -21.94 -10.01 14.02
C GLN A 432 -21.97 -11.14 15.04
N ASP A 433 -23.14 -11.38 15.63
CA ASP A 433 -23.38 -12.49 16.56
C ASP A 433 -22.37 -12.63 17.72
N GLY A 434 -21.77 -11.51 18.14
CA GLY A 434 -20.80 -11.47 19.24
C GLY A 434 -19.35 -11.74 18.83
N ALA A 435 -19.02 -11.69 17.55
CA ALA A 435 -17.65 -11.83 17.02
C ALA A 435 -17.39 -10.90 15.82
N TRP A 436 -16.12 -10.68 15.50
CA TRP A 436 -15.68 -10.01 14.27
C TRP A 436 -15.76 -11.00 13.10
N SER A 437 -16.47 -10.60 12.05
CA SER A 437 -16.71 -11.40 10.85
C SER A 437 -16.35 -10.60 9.60
N LEU A 438 -15.88 -11.29 8.56
CA LEU A 438 -15.67 -10.69 7.24
C LEU A 438 -17.02 -10.23 6.66
N VAL A 439 -17.05 -9.02 6.11
CA VAL A 439 -18.24 -8.53 5.37
C VAL A 439 -18.28 -9.23 4.01
N ASP A 440 -19.44 -9.78 3.64
CA ASP A 440 -19.73 -10.52 2.41
C ASP A 440 -18.84 -10.14 1.20
N GLU A 441 -17.78 -10.89 0.96
CA GLU A 441 -17.28 -11.10 -0.38
C GLU A 441 -18.11 -12.21 -1.02
N ASP A 442 -19.19 -11.84 -1.71
CA ASP A 442 -19.60 -12.53 -2.94
C ASP A 442 -18.53 -12.29 -4.05
N ILE A 443 -17.26 -12.25 -3.67
CA ILE A 443 -16.13 -12.59 -4.52
C ILE A 443 -15.85 -14.04 -4.15
N GLU A 444 -16.74 -14.95 -4.54
CA GLU A 444 -16.16 -16.13 -5.18
C GLU A 444 -15.55 -15.56 -6.46
N PRO A 445 -14.23 -15.36 -6.55
CA PRO A 445 -13.71 -15.34 -7.89
C PRO A 445 -14.14 -16.70 -8.45
N GLU A 446 -14.68 -16.74 -9.66
CA GLU A 446 -14.58 -17.95 -10.48
C GLU A 446 -13.08 -18.21 -10.72
N ASN A 447 -12.28 -18.43 -9.67
CA ASN A 447 -10.88 -18.72 -9.76
C ASN A 447 -10.80 -20.18 -10.17
N THR A 448 -10.81 -20.34 -11.49
CA THR A 448 -10.43 -21.56 -12.20
C THR A 448 -8.94 -21.92 -11.99
N VAL A 449 -8.24 -21.24 -11.08
CA VAL A 449 -6.86 -21.50 -10.67
C VAL A 449 -6.82 -22.73 -9.77
N GLY A 450 -6.45 -23.87 -10.35
CA GLY A 450 -6.35 -25.15 -9.63
C GLY A 450 -5.32 -25.15 -8.48
N GLU A 451 -4.34 -24.24 -8.49
CA GLU A 451 -3.28 -24.13 -7.47
C GLU A 451 -3.41 -22.86 -6.61
N SER A 452 -4.64 -22.48 -6.24
CA SER A 452 -4.94 -21.26 -5.48
C SER A 452 -4.14 -21.12 -4.17
N ALA A 453 -3.80 -22.23 -3.50
CA ALA A 453 -2.98 -22.21 -2.27
C ALA A 453 -1.51 -21.78 -2.51
N VAL A 454 -0.96 -22.05 -3.70
CA VAL A 454 0.40 -21.62 -4.07
C VAL A 454 0.39 -20.15 -4.44
N PHE A 455 -0.62 -19.74 -5.21
CA PHE A 455 -0.78 -18.37 -5.69
C PHE A 455 -1.59 -17.48 -4.73
N GLU A 456 -1.75 -17.90 -3.47
CA GLU A 456 -2.62 -17.20 -2.53
C GLU A 456 -2.20 -15.74 -2.36
N SER A 457 -0.90 -15.47 -2.19
CA SER A 457 -0.36 -14.11 -2.09
C SER A 457 -0.60 -13.29 -3.36
N LEU A 458 -0.46 -13.90 -4.54
CA LEU A 458 -0.78 -13.24 -5.81
C LEU A 458 -2.28 -12.94 -5.93
N LEU A 459 -3.16 -13.87 -5.56
CA LEU A 459 -4.60 -13.68 -5.55
C LEU A 459 -5.04 -12.63 -4.53
N GLN A 460 -4.31 -12.48 -3.42
CA GLN A 460 -4.54 -11.39 -2.48
C GLN A 460 -4.14 -10.03 -3.05
N VAL A 461 -3.01 -9.98 -3.77
CA VAL A 461 -2.48 -8.74 -4.36
C VAL A 461 -3.22 -8.35 -5.66
N ASN A 462 -3.77 -9.33 -6.38
CA ASN A 462 -4.51 -9.16 -7.61
C ASN A 462 -5.73 -10.11 -7.68
N PRO A 463 -6.80 -9.82 -6.91
CA PRO A 463 -7.96 -10.72 -6.81
C PRO A 463 -8.70 -10.97 -8.12
N SER A 464 -8.73 -9.97 -9.02
CA SER A 464 -9.32 -10.09 -10.35
C SER A 464 -8.45 -10.85 -11.35
N LEU A 465 -7.17 -11.11 -11.00
CA LEU A 465 -6.16 -11.63 -11.92
C LEU A 465 -6.01 -10.78 -13.19
N ASP A 466 -6.26 -9.48 -13.11
CA ASP A 466 -6.08 -8.58 -14.25
C ASP A 466 -4.62 -8.57 -14.69
N GLY A 467 -4.38 -8.78 -15.99
CA GLY A 467 -3.02 -8.91 -16.52
C GLY A 467 -2.33 -10.24 -16.23
N CYS A 468 -3.04 -11.21 -15.64
CA CYS A 468 -2.54 -12.56 -15.40
C CYS A 468 -3.13 -13.60 -16.35
N TYR A 469 -2.35 -14.65 -16.61
CA TYR A 469 -2.74 -15.84 -17.35
C TYR A 469 -2.31 -17.08 -16.57
N TYR A 470 -3.29 -17.94 -16.26
CA TYR A 470 -3.07 -19.22 -15.59
C TYR A 470 -3.34 -20.38 -16.56
N SER A 471 -2.51 -21.43 -16.48
CA SER A 471 -2.75 -22.71 -17.15
C SER A 471 -2.21 -23.89 -16.35
N ASP A 472 -3.01 -24.95 -16.28
CA ASP A 472 -2.63 -26.29 -15.80
C ASP A 472 -2.07 -27.19 -16.93
N LEU A 473 -2.06 -26.68 -18.17
CA LEU A 473 -1.62 -27.38 -19.38
C LEU A 473 -0.27 -26.84 -19.93
N GLY A 474 0.48 -26.07 -19.13
CA GLY A 474 1.62 -25.22 -19.50
C GLY A 474 2.40 -25.67 -20.76
N TYR A 475 2.58 -24.74 -21.70
CA TYR A 475 3.16 -24.98 -23.03
C TYR A 475 4.70 -25.10 -23.03
N HIS A 476 5.39 -24.88 -21.90
CA HIS A 476 6.83 -24.53 -21.88
C HIS A 476 7.77 -25.36 -21.00
N VAL A 477 7.40 -26.56 -20.53
CA VAL A 477 8.40 -27.49 -19.94
C VAL A 477 8.87 -28.51 -20.99
N PRO A 478 10.10 -28.41 -21.53
CA PRO A 478 10.64 -29.42 -22.43
C PRO A 478 11.19 -30.58 -21.59
N GLY A 479 10.42 -31.67 -21.46
CA GLY A 479 10.89 -32.89 -20.80
C GLY A 479 10.00 -34.11 -21.08
N PRO A 480 10.57 -35.33 -21.22
CA PRO A 480 9.86 -36.54 -21.67
C PRO A 480 8.92 -37.19 -20.63
N PHE A 481 8.65 -36.56 -19.49
CA PHE A 481 8.12 -37.23 -18.30
C PHE A 481 6.59 -37.14 -18.11
N ARG A 482 5.83 -36.92 -19.19
CA ARG A 482 4.35 -36.80 -19.22
C ARG A 482 3.55 -38.06 -18.80
N GLU A 483 4.18 -39.08 -18.23
CA GLU A 483 3.47 -40.30 -17.81
C GLU A 483 3.07 -40.24 -16.34
N GLY A 484 1.75 -40.08 -16.09
CA GLY A 484 1.17 -40.11 -14.75
C GLY A 484 -0.13 -39.34 -14.59
N GLY A 485 -0.44 -38.41 -15.51
CA GLY A 485 -1.64 -37.57 -15.43
C GLY A 485 -1.51 -36.37 -14.46
N GLY A 486 -0.29 -35.93 -14.18
CA GLY A 486 0.01 -34.68 -13.49
C GLY A 486 0.09 -33.47 -14.42
N ASP A 487 0.02 -32.29 -13.83
CA ASP A 487 -0.14 -31.01 -14.53
C ASP A 487 1.16 -30.18 -14.57
N ASN A 488 1.25 -29.28 -15.55
CA ASN A 488 2.31 -28.27 -15.60
C ASN A 488 1.66 -26.93 -15.34
N ILE A 489 2.01 -26.34 -14.21
CA ILE A 489 1.44 -25.09 -13.78
C ILE A 489 2.22 -23.97 -14.43
N SER A 490 1.49 -23.01 -15.00
CA SER A 490 2.02 -21.79 -15.59
C SER A 490 1.19 -20.61 -15.09
N MET A 491 1.86 -19.62 -14.51
CA MET A 491 1.28 -18.35 -14.07
C MET A 491 2.14 -17.22 -14.61
N SER A 492 1.60 -16.48 -15.57
CA SER A 492 2.26 -15.32 -16.18
C SER A 492 1.44 -14.08 -15.91
N CYS A 493 2.01 -13.09 -15.23
CA CYS A 493 1.34 -11.87 -14.81
C CYS A 493 2.19 -10.64 -15.16
N GLU A 494 1.54 -9.64 -15.73
CA GLU A 494 2.03 -8.27 -15.82
C GLU A 494 0.95 -7.34 -15.30
N PHE A 495 1.12 -6.86 -14.07
CA PHE A 495 0.10 -6.02 -13.44
C PHE A 495 0.74 -4.99 -12.51
N LYS A 496 0.03 -3.89 -12.28
CA LYS A 496 0.45 -2.85 -11.34
C LYS A 496 -0.61 -2.75 -10.25
N PRO A 497 -0.29 -3.14 -9.01
CA PRO A 497 -1.22 -2.92 -7.90
C PRO A 497 -1.48 -1.42 -7.65
N ASP A 498 -2.68 -1.10 -7.20
CA ASP A 498 -3.05 0.29 -6.90
C ASP A 498 -2.27 0.83 -5.71
N GLY A 499 -1.84 2.10 -5.79
CA GLY A 499 -0.93 2.70 -4.82
C GLY A 499 0.53 2.21 -4.89
N SER A 500 0.82 1.15 -5.65
CA SER A 500 2.19 0.72 -5.91
C SER A 500 2.82 1.51 -7.07
N ARG A 501 4.15 1.57 -7.09
CA ARG A 501 4.91 2.14 -8.22
C ARG A 501 5.42 1.12 -9.23
N PRO A 502 6.06 0.02 -8.81
CA PRO A 502 6.55 -0.96 -9.77
C PRO A 502 5.37 -1.76 -10.35
N THR A 503 5.43 -2.01 -11.65
CA THR A 503 4.68 -3.10 -12.27
C THR A 503 5.33 -4.42 -11.82
N PHE A 504 4.54 -5.42 -11.48
CA PHE A 504 5.00 -6.77 -11.22
C PHE A 504 4.96 -7.57 -12.52
N GLU A 505 6.09 -8.17 -12.86
CA GLU A 505 6.28 -9.16 -13.92
C GLU A 505 6.60 -10.51 -13.28
N ILE A 506 5.61 -11.39 -13.21
CA ILE A 506 5.74 -12.71 -12.58
C ILE A 506 5.55 -13.76 -13.67
N ASP A 507 6.52 -14.64 -13.85
CA ASP A 507 6.40 -15.83 -14.70
C ASP A 507 6.82 -17.05 -13.90
N ILE A 508 5.88 -17.94 -13.61
CA ILE A 508 6.12 -19.10 -12.78
C ILE A 508 5.62 -20.33 -13.51
N ASP A 509 6.56 -21.19 -13.89
CA ASP A 509 6.32 -22.52 -14.41
C ASP A 509 6.84 -23.57 -13.43
N TYR A 510 6.03 -24.58 -13.08
CA TYR A 510 6.51 -25.73 -12.32
C TYR A 510 5.75 -27.03 -12.61
N PRO A 511 6.43 -28.19 -12.51
CA PRO A 511 5.81 -29.48 -12.74
C PRO A 511 5.15 -30.05 -11.47
N LEU A 512 4.07 -30.80 -11.64
CA LEU A 512 3.45 -31.64 -10.62
C LEU A 512 3.33 -33.09 -11.08
N ARG A 513 3.34 -34.02 -10.13
CA ARG A 513 3.08 -35.44 -10.36
C ARG A 513 1.58 -35.73 -10.41
N VAL A 514 0.77 -34.97 -9.68
CA VAL A 514 -0.69 -35.06 -9.69
C VAL A 514 -1.32 -33.83 -10.36
N ARG A 515 -2.65 -33.84 -10.47
CA ARG A 515 -3.39 -32.70 -11.02
C ARG A 515 -3.32 -31.50 -10.09
N ALA A 516 -3.44 -30.31 -10.67
CA ALA A 516 -3.60 -29.05 -9.95
C ALA A 516 -4.69 -29.18 -8.86
N GLY A 517 -4.39 -28.71 -7.66
CA GLY A 517 -5.30 -28.70 -6.50
C GLY A 517 -5.46 -30.04 -5.79
N VAL A 518 -4.82 -31.11 -6.29
CA VAL A 518 -4.78 -32.40 -5.61
C VAL A 518 -3.60 -32.42 -4.65
N ALA A 519 -3.87 -32.67 -3.37
CA ALA A 519 -2.84 -32.83 -2.35
C ALA A 519 -1.96 -34.07 -2.66
N ASP A 520 -0.65 -33.89 -2.63
CA ASP A 520 0.35 -34.95 -2.76
C ASP A 520 1.60 -34.52 -1.99
N PRO A 521 2.09 -35.31 -1.03
CA PRO A 521 3.15 -34.89 -0.12
C PRO A 521 4.50 -34.64 -0.82
N VAL A 522 4.71 -35.17 -2.02
CA VAL A 522 5.92 -34.92 -2.82
C VAL A 522 5.78 -33.58 -3.55
N ASP A 523 4.63 -33.36 -4.18
CA ASP A 523 4.33 -32.12 -4.88
C ASP A 523 4.20 -30.93 -3.90
N ASP A 524 3.80 -31.17 -2.65
CA ASP A 524 3.73 -30.14 -1.61
C ASP A 524 5.09 -29.49 -1.32
N HIS A 525 6.21 -30.22 -1.49
CA HIS A 525 7.55 -29.61 -1.41
C HIS A 525 7.83 -28.66 -2.57
N VAL A 526 7.37 -29.00 -3.79
CA VAL A 526 7.49 -28.14 -4.98
C VAL A 526 6.63 -26.89 -4.80
N ARG A 527 5.38 -27.08 -4.36
CA ARG A 527 4.45 -25.98 -4.03
C ARG A 527 5.02 -25.04 -2.98
N ALA A 528 5.57 -25.57 -1.88
CA ALA A 528 6.17 -24.77 -0.83
C ALA A 528 7.38 -23.97 -1.32
N ALA A 529 8.23 -24.57 -2.17
CA ALA A 529 9.38 -23.90 -2.76
C ALA A 529 8.98 -22.74 -3.69
N VAL A 530 7.96 -22.92 -4.52
CA VAL A 530 7.41 -21.86 -5.38
C VAL A 530 6.77 -20.77 -4.54
N LYS A 531 5.87 -21.14 -3.62
CA LYS A 531 5.15 -20.22 -2.73
C LYS A 531 6.11 -19.33 -1.96
N LYS A 532 7.18 -19.90 -1.38
CA LYS A 532 8.23 -19.16 -0.69
C LYS A 532 8.79 -18.00 -1.52
N HIS A 533 9.15 -18.24 -2.78
CA HIS A 533 9.75 -17.20 -3.62
C HIS A 533 8.74 -16.18 -4.13
N LEU A 534 7.51 -16.60 -4.43
CA LEU A 534 6.41 -15.72 -4.79
C LEU A 534 6.05 -14.78 -3.63
N ASP A 535 5.81 -15.35 -2.44
CA ASP A 535 5.49 -14.61 -1.22
C ASP A 535 6.60 -13.62 -0.91
N GLN A 536 7.86 -14.08 -0.89
CA GLN A 536 9.02 -13.24 -0.62
C GLN A 536 9.10 -12.07 -1.61
N ARG A 537 8.84 -12.30 -2.91
CA ARG A 537 8.92 -11.23 -3.91
C ARG A 537 7.83 -10.19 -3.72
N LEU A 538 6.59 -10.64 -3.57
CA LEU A 538 5.45 -9.77 -3.36
C LEU A 538 5.63 -8.97 -2.07
N SER A 539 6.08 -9.60 -0.97
CA SER A 539 6.31 -8.91 0.30
C SER A 539 7.46 -7.91 0.23
N GLU A 540 8.62 -8.30 -0.30
CA GLU A 540 9.81 -7.44 -0.35
C GLU A 540 9.57 -6.21 -1.23
N ASP A 541 9.00 -6.38 -2.43
CA ASP A 541 8.88 -5.25 -3.36
C ASP A 541 7.66 -4.35 -3.07
N LEU A 542 6.61 -4.88 -2.42
CA LEU A 542 5.55 -4.03 -1.85
C LEU A 542 6.05 -3.26 -0.62
N GLY A 543 6.90 -3.88 0.21
CA GLY A 543 7.56 -3.21 1.34
C GLY A 543 8.60 -2.16 0.90
N GLU A 544 9.43 -2.45 -0.11
CA GLU A 544 10.49 -1.55 -0.60
C GLU A 544 9.97 -0.41 -1.48
N ALA A 545 8.76 -0.52 -2.06
CA ALA A 545 8.08 0.62 -2.68
C ALA A 545 7.91 1.81 -1.70
N ILE A 546 8.00 1.53 -0.39
CA ILE A 546 8.00 2.49 0.71
C ILE A 546 9.38 3.14 0.90
N TYR A 547 10.48 2.40 0.68
CA TYR A 547 11.87 2.78 1.03
C TYR A 547 12.50 3.84 0.10
N TYR A 548 12.18 3.88 -1.19
CA TYR A 548 12.89 4.75 -2.16
C TYR A 548 12.26 6.14 -2.41
N GLY A 549 11.13 6.48 -1.76
CA GLY A 549 10.47 7.79 -1.84
C GLY A 549 9.99 8.20 -3.26
N PRO A 550 9.20 9.30 -3.42
CA PRO A 550 8.57 9.79 -4.68
C PRO A 550 9.35 9.73 -6.00
N ASN A 551 10.67 9.66 -5.95
CA ASN A 551 11.54 9.86 -7.11
C ASN A 551 12.38 8.63 -7.49
N GLY A 552 12.28 7.50 -6.77
CA GLY A 552 13.14 6.34 -6.95
C GLY A 552 12.51 5.18 -7.74
N THR A 553 12.46 5.32 -9.07
CA THR A 553 12.32 4.26 -10.11
C THR A 553 10.92 3.72 -10.50
N VAL A 554 10.72 3.61 -11.83
CA VAL A 554 9.54 3.12 -12.58
C VAL A 554 9.81 1.73 -13.17
N LEU A 555 10.83 1.02 -12.67
CA LEU A 555 11.26 -0.26 -13.23
C LEU A 555 10.40 -1.39 -12.63
N PRO A 556 10.11 -2.45 -13.42
CA PRO A 556 9.29 -3.55 -12.94
C PRO A 556 9.99 -4.34 -11.83
N SER A 557 9.20 -4.92 -10.92
CA SER A 557 9.61 -6.04 -10.08
C SER A 557 9.50 -7.30 -10.91
N GLN A 558 10.51 -8.16 -10.90
CA GLN A 558 10.49 -9.39 -11.69
C GLN A 558 10.72 -10.63 -10.82
N LEU A 559 9.93 -11.67 -11.10
CA LEU A 559 10.17 -13.03 -10.61
C LEU A 559 9.93 -14.01 -11.76
N PHE A 560 10.98 -14.76 -12.12
CA PHE A 560 10.89 -15.85 -13.08
C PHE A 560 11.29 -17.17 -12.40
N ILE A 561 10.42 -18.17 -12.45
CA ILE A 561 10.68 -19.53 -11.97
C ILE A 561 10.42 -20.50 -13.12
N GLU A 562 11.44 -21.25 -13.54
CA GLU A 562 11.34 -22.19 -14.67
C GLU A 562 11.59 -23.64 -14.22
N GLY A 563 10.59 -24.26 -13.62
CA GLY A 563 10.72 -25.58 -13.01
C GLY A 563 10.91 -26.73 -14.00
N GLU A 564 11.84 -27.64 -13.70
CA GLU A 564 12.07 -28.86 -14.47
C GLU A 564 12.25 -30.11 -13.61
N VAL A 565 11.69 -31.24 -14.05
CA VAL A 565 12.00 -32.55 -13.45
C VAL A 565 13.37 -33.02 -13.95
N THR A 566 14.34 -33.09 -13.06
CA THR A 566 15.73 -33.48 -13.40
C THR A 566 15.96 -34.98 -13.26
N PHE A 567 15.20 -35.68 -12.42
CA PHE A 567 15.28 -37.13 -12.26
C PHE A 567 13.97 -37.74 -11.74
N ARG A 568 13.68 -38.97 -12.17
CA ARG A 568 12.57 -39.77 -11.67
C ARG A 568 12.88 -41.26 -11.78
N SER A 569 12.61 -42.00 -10.72
CA SER A 569 12.53 -43.47 -10.69
C SER A 569 11.32 -43.90 -9.86
N ASP A 570 11.18 -45.20 -9.57
CA ASP A 570 10.13 -45.70 -8.68
C ASP A 570 10.33 -45.25 -7.22
N ARG A 571 11.54 -44.81 -6.85
CA ARG A 571 11.88 -44.36 -5.50
C ARG A 571 12.32 -42.90 -5.41
N LEU A 572 12.92 -42.32 -6.44
CA LEU A 572 13.49 -40.98 -6.34
C LEU A 572 12.78 -40.02 -7.28
N TYR A 573 12.57 -38.79 -6.83
CA TYR A 573 12.06 -37.70 -7.64
C TYR A 573 12.86 -36.43 -7.37
N SER A 574 13.28 -35.74 -8.42
CA SER A 574 14.09 -34.54 -8.32
C SER A 574 13.58 -33.46 -9.27
N VAL A 575 13.37 -32.25 -8.75
CA VAL A 575 12.93 -31.05 -9.45
C VAL A 575 13.92 -29.92 -9.20
N ALA A 576 14.34 -29.23 -10.26
CA ALA A 576 15.06 -27.97 -10.17
C ALA A 576 14.09 -26.81 -10.37
N LEU A 577 14.20 -25.77 -9.55
CA LEU A 577 13.49 -24.51 -9.67
C LEU A 577 14.54 -23.38 -9.75
N PRO A 578 15.12 -23.12 -10.93
CA PRO A 578 15.92 -21.93 -11.17
C PRO A 578 15.04 -20.70 -10.94
N VAL A 579 15.53 -19.78 -10.12
CA VAL A 579 14.81 -18.54 -9.79
C VAL A 579 15.65 -17.37 -10.27
N TYR A 580 15.07 -16.53 -11.11
CA TYR A 580 15.57 -15.18 -11.35
C TYR A 580 14.66 -14.20 -10.65
N TYR A 581 15.25 -13.18 -10.06
CA TYR A 581 14.49 -12.05 -9.55
C TYR A 581 15.20 -10.73 -9.82
N TYR A 582 14.41 -9.67 -9.99
CA TYR A 582 14.90 -8.31 -10.11
C TYR A 582 14.11 -7.41 -9.17
N TRP A 583 14.84 -6.76 -8.27
CA TRP A 583 14.28 -5.74 -7.39
C TRP A 583 14.19 -4.43 -8.17
N PRO A 584 13.05 -3.72 -8.15
CA PRO A 584 12.90 -2.42 -8.80
C PRO A 584 14.03 -1.46 -8.42
N GLY A 585 14.73 -0.94 -9.42
CA GLY A 585 15.82 0.02 -9.21
C GLY A 585 17.17 -0.59 -8.83
N ALA A 586 17.27 -1.91 -8.65
CA ALA A 586 18.55 -2.58 -8.50
C ALA A 586 19.42 -2.39 -9.76
N ALA A 587 20.75 -2.40 -9.57
CA ALA A 587 21.69 -2.27 -10.68
C ALA A 587 21.64 -3.47 -11.66
N HIS A 588 21.21 -4.64 -11.17
CA HIS A 588 21.01 -5.86 -11.94
C HIS A 588 20.10 -6.82 -11.18
N GLY A 589 19.52 -7.80 -11.88
CA GLY A 589 18.84 -8.94 -11.25
C GLY A 589 19.83 -9.94 -10.65
N ASP A 590 19.32 -10.87 -9.87
CA ASP A 590 20.10 -11.96 -9.29
C ASP A 590 19.38 -13.30 -9.48
N ASN A 591 20.12 -14.39 -9.29
CA ASN A 591 19.62 -15.73 -9.47
C ASN A 591 19.75 -16.51 -8.15
N ALA A 592 18.70 -17.25 -7.80
CA ALA A 592 18.75 -18.30 -6.81
C ALA A 592 18.48 -19.66 -7.48
N ALA A 593 18.77 -20.73 -6.76
CA ALA A 593 18.37 -22.06 -7.14
C ALA A 593 17.67 -22.69 -5.95
N GLU A 594 16.46 -23.19 -6.16
CA GLU A 594 15.74 -24.02 -5.22
C GLU A 594 15.59 -25.42 -5.83
N THR A 595 15.67 -26.46 -5.01
CA THR A 595 15.73 -27.84 -5.49
C THR A 595 14.95 -28.75 -4.57
N VAL A 596 14.12 -29.61 -5.14
CA VAL A 596 13.32 -30.59 -4.41
C VAL A 596 13.83 -31.98 -4.81
N ASN A 597 14.45 -32.69 -3.88
CA ASN A 597 14.87 -34.09 -4.06
C ASN A 597 14.12 -34.92 -3.02
N VAL A 598 13.35 -35.92 -3.43
CA VAL A 598 12.42 -36.63 -2.54
C VAL A 598 12.57 -38.14 -2.71
N ASP A 599 12.57 -38.87 -1.60
CA ASP A 599 12.29 -40.30 -1.59
C ASP A 599 10.78 -40.52 -1.66
N LEU A 600 10.31 -41.10 -2.76
CA LEU A 600 8.91 -41.35 -3.06
C LEU A 600 8.23 -42.36 -2.12
N GLN A 601 9.00 -43.18 -1.41
CA GLN A 601 8.47 -44.14 -0.46
C GLN A 601 8.12 -43.46 0.88
N THR A 602 8.95 -42.51 1.32
CA THR A 602 8.74 -41.79 2.58
C THR A 602 7.99 -40.47 2.39
N GLY A 603 8.13 -39.84 1.21
CA GLY A 603 7.68 -38.47 0.95
C GLY A 603 8.60 -37.39 1.53
N GLU A 604 9.76 -37.78 2.06
CA GLU A 604 10.70 -36.88 2.73
C GLU A 604 11.75 -36.32 1.75
N LEU A 605 12.18 -35.08 2.02
CA LEU A 605 13.28 -34.45 1.30
C LEU A 605 14.60 -35.16 1.61
N LEU A 606 15.39 -35.39 0.57
CA LEU A 606 16.75 -35.91 0.67
C LEU A 606 17.72 -34.75 0.85
N GLU A 607 18.54 -34.84 1.88
CA GLU A 607 19.72 -34.01 2.03
C GLU A 607 20.87 -34.54 1.16
N LEU A 608 21.85 -33.69 0.90
CA LEU A 608 23.01 -34.08 0.08
C LEU A 608 23.79 -35.25 0.70
N ALA A 609 23.84 -35.30 2.04
CA ALA A 609 24.53 -36.35 2.78
C ALA A 609 23.86 -37.73 2.61
N ASP A 610 22.54 -37.77 2.35
CA ASP A 610 21.78 -39.02 2.22
C ASP A 610 22.15 -39.81 0.96
N LEU A 611 22.85 -39.19 0.01
CA LEU A 611 23.30 -39.84 -1.23
C LEU A 611 24.60 -40.64 -1.03
N PHE A 612 25.27 -40.47 0.11
CA PHE A 612 26.60 -41.00 0.37
C PHE A 612 26.60 -42.02 1.50
N ASP A 613 27.54 -42.97 1.43
CA ASP A 613 27.77 -43.92 2.51
C ASP A 613 28.33 -43.17 3.72
N PRO A 614 27.60 -43.13 4.87
CA PRO A 614 28.02 -42.39 6.05
C PRO A 614 29.30 -42.95 6.71
N SER A 615 29.75 -44.15 6.31
CA SER A 615 31.01 -44.74 6.74
C SER A 615 32.23 -44.23 5.97
N THR A 616 32.02 -43.43 4.91
CA THR A 616 33.07 -42.88 4.05
C THR A 616 33.33 -41.40 4.33
N GLU A 617 34.54 -40.92 3.99
CA GLU A 617 34.87 -39.49 4.02
C GLU A 617 34.43 -38.82 2.71
N TRP A 618 33.11 -38.83 2.44
CA TRP A 618 32.55 -38.41 1.16
C TRP A 618 32.67 -36.90 0.88
N LEU A 619 32.55 -36.05 1.90
CA LEU A 619 32.51 -34.60 1.72
C LEU A 619 33.80 -34.03 1.09
N PRO A 620 35.02 -34.39 1.56
CA PRO A 620 36.25 -33.99 0.87
C PRO A 620 36.32 -34.43 -0.60
N ALA A 621 35.89 -35.66 -0.92
CA ALA A 621 35.88 -36.18 -2.29
C ALA A 621 34.90 -35.42 -3.18
N LEU A 622 33.70 -35.11 -2.66
CA LEU A 622 32.73 -34.27 -3.34
C LEU A 622 33.30 -32.87 -3.62
N LEU A 623 33.94 -32.25 -2.63
CA LEU A 623 34.50 -30.90 -2.79
C LEU A 623 35.62 -30.87 -3.82
N GLU A 624 36.47 -31.89 -3.88
CA GLU A 624 37.50 -32.02 -4.92
C GLU A 624 36.88 -32.13 -6.31
N ALA A 625 35.83 -32.95 -6.46
CA ALA A 625 35.14 -33.11 -7.74
C ALA A 625 34.38 -31.84 -8.16
N VAL A 626 33.73 -31.15 -7.22
CA VAL A 626 33.08 -29.85 -7.45
C VAL A 626 34.12 -28.80 -7.85
N ASP A 627 35.29 -28.77 -7.21
CA ASP A 627 36.34 -27.80 -7.52
C ASP A 627 36.87 -28.00 -8.94
N ALA A 628 37.18 -29.24 -9.31
CA ALA A 628 37.59 -29.59 -10.68
C ALA A 628 36.52 -29.21 -11.72
N ALA A 629 35.24 -29.45 -11.42
CA ALA A 629 34.14 -29.08 -12.29
C ALA A 629 33.96 -27.55 -12.39
N ALA A 630 34.13 -26.82 -11.29
CA ALA A 630 33.98 -25.36 -11.25
C ALA A 630 35.14 -24.66 -11.97
N GLU A 631 36.39 -25.11 -11.81
CA GLU A 631 37.54 -24.58 -12.54
C GLU A 631 37.39 -24.74 -14.05
N LEU A 632 36.80 -25.84 -14.50
CA LEU A 632 36.55 -26.10 -15.92
C LEU A 632 35.43 -25.23 -16.50
N ASN A 633 34.30 -25.15 -15.80
CA ASN A 633 33.10 -24.45 -16.29
C ASN A 633 33.18 -22.92 -16.09
N TYR A 634 33.83 -22.48 -15.02
CA TYR A 634 33.86 -21.08 -14.60
C TYR A 634 35.28 -20.60 -14.24
N PRO A 635 36.25 -20.67 -15.16
CA PRO A 635 37.68 -20.39 -14.89
C PRO A 635 38.00 -18.95 -14.44
N ARG A 636 37.00 -18.05 -14.43
CA ARG A 636 37.13 -16.65 -14.00
C ARG A 636 36.33 -16.33 -12.74
N CYS A 637 35.63 -17.31 -12.19
CA CYS A 637 34.81 -17.18 -11.00
C CYS A 637 35.39 -18.07 -9.91
N GLY A 638 35.57 -17.53 -8.71
CA GLY A 638 35.99 -18.32 -7.55
C GLY A 638 34.78 -18.80 -6.77
N TRP A 639 34.76 -20.05 -6.34
CA TRP A 639 33.72 -20.56 -5.44
C TRP A 639 34.26 -21.09 -4.11
N GLY A 640 35.61 -21.23 -4.04
CA GLY A 640 36.33 -22.13 -3.14
C GLY A 640 35.73 -22.31 -1.74
N PRO A 641 35.71 -23.56 -1.23
CA PRO A 641 35.04 -23.91 0.02
C PRO A 641 35.56 -23.07 1.19
N SER A 642 34.67 -22.72 2.13
CA SER A 642 35.10 -22.01 3.34
C SER A 642 36.02 -22.91 4.18
N GLU A 643 37.15 -22.37 4.63
CA GLU A 643 38.09 -23.11 5.50
C GLU A 643 37.43 -23.61 6.80
N THR A 644 36.41 -22.90 7.29
CA THR A 644 35.70 -23.23 8.55
C THR A 644 34.39 -23.98 8.32
N ASN A 645 33.84 -23.96 7.11
CA ASN A 645 32.65 -24.71 6.74
C ASN A 645 32.69 -25.09 5.26
N PRO A 646 33.42 -26.15 4.89
CA PRO A 646 33.74 -26.46 3.49
C PRO A 646 32.49 -26.63 2.60
N GLY A 647 31.37 -27.10 3.16
CA GLY A 647 30.11 -27.27 2.44
C GLY A 647 29.27 -25.99 2.27
N SER A 648 29.57 -24.89 2.98
CA SER A 648 28.67 -23.72 3.05
C SER A 648 28.44 -22.98 1.72
N ARG A 649 29.28 -23.25 0.71
CA ARG A 649 29.20 -22.65 -0.63
C ARG A 649 28.39 -23.50 -1.62
N ILE A 650 28.15 -24.77 -1.29
CA ILE A 650 27.16 -25.60 -1.97
C ILE A 650 25.79 -25.11 -1.51
N LYS A 651 25.02 -24.54 -2.43
CA LYS A 651 23.72 -23.94 -2.12
C LYS A 651 22.61 -24.97 -2.17
N ARG A 652 22.60 -25.78 -3.23
CA ARG A 652 21.58 -26.78 -3.53
C ARG A 652 22.15 -27.87 -4.44
N PHE A 653 21.42 -28.95 -4.62
CA PHE A 653 21.77 -30.00 -5.58
C PHE A 653 20.52 -30.60 -6.22
N ASN A 654 20.67 -31.20 -7.39
CA ASN A 654 19.68 -32.07 -7.98
C ASN A 654 20.30 -33.40 -8.39
N ILE A 655 19.49 -34.45 -8.25
CA ILE A 655 19.77 -35.75 -8.85
C ILE A 655 19.46 -35.65 -10.35
N THR A 656 20.35 -36.18 -11.18
CA THR A 656 20.12 -36.40 -12.62
C THR A 656 20.46 -37.85 -12.99
N PRO A 657 20.15 -38.33 -14.20
CA PRO A 657 20.44 -39.71 -14.57
C PRO A 657 21.94 -40.07 -14.60
N THR A 658 22.85 -39.10 -14.76
CA THR A 658 24.28 -39.38 -15.00
C THR A 658 25.24 -38.65 -14.07
N HIS A 659 24.78 -37.61 -13.38
CA HIS A 659 25.61 -36.77 -12.53
C HIS A 659 24.78 -36.11 -11.42
N LEU A 660 25.44 -35.66 -10.35
CA LEU A 660 24.86 -34.67 -9.47
C LEU A 660 25.02 -33.28 -10.11
N ARG A 661 23.93 -32.52 -10.16
CA ARG A 661 23.98 -31.10 -10.50
C ARG A 661 24.09 -30.31 -9.20
N ILE A 662 25.22 -29.66 -8.97
CA ILE A 662 25.50 -28.91 -7.73
C ILE A 662 25.45 -27.41 -8.01
N TYR A 663 24.64 -26.66 -7.27
CA TYR A 663 24.54 -25.21 -7.39
C TYR A 663 25.50 -24.51 -6.43
N LEU A 664 26.35 -23.64 -6.96
CA LEU A 664 27.41 -22.95 -6.25
C LEU A 664 27.16 -21.45 -6.22
N GLY A 665 27.38 -20.82 -5.07
CA GLY A 665 27.48 -19.35 -5.00
C GLY A 665 28.87 -18.89 -5.42
N LEU A 666 28.99 -18.29 -6.61
CA LEU A 666 30.27 -17.87 -7.18
C LEU A 666 30.64 -16.42 -6.83
N ALA A 667 31.93 -16.12 -6.80
CA ALA A 667 32.52 -14.81 -6.60
C ALA A 667 33.33 -14.38 -7.83
N PRO A 668 33.31 -13.08 -8.22
CA PRO A 668 32.50 -11.99 -7.65
C PRO A 668 31.00 -12.18 -7.92
N ASN A 669 30.13 -11.38 -7.29
CA ASN A 669 28.68 -11.54 -7.40
C ASN A 669 28.14 -11.51 -8.85
N ALA A 670 28.88 -10.90 -9.77
CA ALA A 670 28.58 -10.95 -11.21
C ALA A 670 28.54 -12.37 -11.79
N CYS A 671 29.17 -13.35 -11.13
CA CYS A 671 29.13 -14.76 -11.51
C CYS A 671 27.85 -15.48 -11.03
N ARG A 672 27.15 -14.92 -10.03
CA ARG A 672 25.86 -15.40 -9.48
C ARG A 672 25.89 -16.85 -8.98
N VAL A 673 24.72 -17.41 -8.71
CA VAL A 673 24.55 -18.85 -8.48
C VAL A 673 24.59 -19.60 -9.80
N GLN A 674 25.42 -20.63 -9.90
CA GLN A 674 25.62 -21.41 -11.13
C GLN A 674 25.71 -22.92 -10.84
N PRO A 675 25.21 -23.79 -11.73
CA PRO A 675 25.32 -25.23 -11.59
C PRO A 675 26.65 -25.77 -12.13
N VAL A 676 27.23 -26.77 -11.46
CA VAL A 676 28.28 -27.64 -11.99
C VAL A 676 27.78 -29.09 -12.04
N GLN A 677 28.38 -29.90 -12.91
CA GLN A 677 28.05 -31.31 -13.07
C GLN A 677 29.16 -32.16 -12.47
N VAL A 678 28.82 -33.02 -11.51
CA VAL A 678 29.75 -33.97 -10.88
C VAL A 678 29.31 -35.39 -11.21
N GLY A 679 30.12 -36.11 -11.99
CA GLY A 679 29.77 -37.45 -12.46
C GLY A 679 29.69 -38.45 -11.30
N TYR A 680 28.68 -39.35 -11.33
CA TYR A 680 28.60 -40.40 -10.31
C TYR A 680 29.82 -41.32 -10.31
N SER A 681 30.48 -41.48 -11.47
CA SER A 681 31.73 -42.25 -11.58
C SER A 681 32.87 -41.67 -10.74
N ASP A 682 32.91 -40.36 -10.55
CA ASP A 682 33.96 -39.67 -9.79
C ASP A 682 33.74 -39.85 -8.28
N LEU A 683 32.52 -40.22 -7.88
CA LEU A 683 32.08 -40.40 -6.50
C LEU A 683 31.72 -41.86 -6.18
N ALA A 684 31.96 -42.81 -7.08
CA ALA A 684 31.41 -44.16 -7.01
C ALA A 684 31.82 -44.92 -5.73
N ASP A 685 33.01 -44.66 -5.19
CA ASP A 685 33.51 -45.29 -3.96
C ASP A 685 32.91 -44.68 -2.66
N TYR A 686 32.15 -43.58 -2.79
CA TYR A 686 31.59 -42.81 -1.68
C TYR A 686 30.06 -42.79 -1.67
N LEU A 687 29.43 -43.01 -2.83
CA LEU A 687 27.98 -43.03 -2.95
C LEU A 687 27.38 -44.25 -2.26
N ASP A 688 26.22 -44.06 -1.65
CA ASP A 688 25.50 -45.18 -1.05
C ASP A 688 25.06 -46.18 -2.14
N SER A 689 25.26 -47.47 -1.89
CA SER A 689 24.97 -48.51 -2.87
C SER A 689 23.48 -48.64 -3.19
N GLU A 690 22.61 -48.37 -2.22
CA GLU A 690 21.16 -48.36 -2.42
C GLU A 690 20.77 -47.19 -3.31
N PHE A 691 21.34 -45.99 -3.10
CA PHE A 691 21.16 -44.85 -4.01
C PHE A 691 21.55 -45.19 -5.46
N LEU A 692 22.73 -45.81 -5.67
CA LEU A 692 23.19 -46.23 -6.99
C LEU A 692 22.25 -47.24 -7.66
N ASP A 693 21.68 -48.18 -6.90
CA ASP A 693 20.72 -49.14 -7.41
C ASP A 693 19.46 -48.44 -7.96
N HIS A 694 18.95 -47.40 -7.27
CA HIS A 694 17.76 -46.63 -7.68
C HIS A 694 18.00 -45.71 -8.89
N LEU A 695 19.26 -45.36 -9.19
CA LEU A 695 19.62 -44.68 -10.44
C LEU A 695 19.53 -45.62 -11.66
N SER A 696 19.79 -46.92 -11.45
CA SER A 696 19.93 -47.91 -12.52
C SER A 696 18.61 -48.52 -13.02
N THR A 697 17.53 -48.42 -12.22
CA THR A 697 16.20 -48.98 -12.52
C THR A 697 15.43 -48.28 -13.65
N THR A 698 15.99 -47.23 -14.25
CA THR A 698 15.33 -46.33 -15.23
C THR A 698 15.17 -46.91 -16.65
N GLN A 699 15.42 -48.20 -16.91
CA GLN A 699 15.53 -48.74 -18.29
C GLN A 699 14.56 -49.86 -18.72
N THR A 700 13.61 -50.33 -17.90
CA THR A 700 12.79 -51.52 -18.26
C THR A 700 11.30 -51.28 -18.53
N ALA A 701 10.75 -50.09 -18.31
CA ALA A 701 9.34 -49.81 -18.60
C ALA A 701 9.17 -49.21 -20.02
N GLY A 702 9.45 -49.99 -21.06
CA GLY A 702 9.34 -49.47 -22.43
C GLY A 702 9.42 -50.48 -23.57
N VAL A 703 9.25 -51.79 -23.32
CA VAL A 703 9.01 -52.79 -24.39
C VAL A 703 8.20 -53.96 -23.83
N ALA A 704 6.87 -53.92 -23.96
CA ALA A 704 6.00 -55.08 -24.25
C ALA A 704 4.51 -54.73 -24.03
N GLY A 705 3.69 -54.89 -25.08
CA GLY A 705 2.23 -55.02 -24.98
C GLY A 705 1.43 -54.16 -25.92
#